data_AF-A0A2M8CR96-F1
#
_entry.id   AF-A0A2M8CR96-F1
#
_cell.length_a   1.000
_cell.length_b   1.000
_cell.length_c   1.000
_cell.angle_alpha   90.00
_cell.angle_beta   90.00
_cell.angle_gamma   90.00
#
_symmetry.space_group_name_H-M   'P 1'
#
loop_
_entity.id
_entity.type
_entity.pdbx_description
1 polymer ?
#
loop_
_entity_poly.entity_id
_entity_poly.type
_entity_poly.pdbx_seq_one_letter_code
_entity_poly.pdbx_strand_id
1 'polypeptide(L)'
;MDEIQKLSQAIAALETQRATLGDDVLAATLTPLRERLAALQMAANPASTPSTTQQRRMISVVFADISGYTAMSENLDAEDVRDTMNDLWQRLDAIILAQGGKIDKHMGDGVMALWGAGEAREDDPERAISAALQMQDALADFRPSVLLAKALRMRIGVNTGAALLGSIGTLGEITALGDTVNVAARLEQACPAGQVLISSDTYRHVRGVFEVEAQPPLEAKGKSEPVQTFCVLALKPRAFRLYTRGIEGVETRMVGRDAQLATLQDLFQIAFLHSSLQVVTLTGDAGIGKSRLMHEFNAWAEMQKVSWWVFKARASLTMQNTPYALLRDIFSFRFEIQESDPLAVAHEKLEAGFCEFMRNDADALRKAHVIGHLLGLNFSHSPHLQGLLDDPRQLRQLALFYLTQFFNTVTLQSPALMMLDDLQWADNGSLDVLNYLFSNLPTAAPLMALVVARPTLFESYPRWGADLPGRHTVLNLKPLDKSESRHLVGELLCKVPDLPDAIRELVVGGAEGNPFYLEELIKMLIDQRVIQPGAETWTVESSRLAAVNIPSTLTEVLQARLDSLTATERLVLQRASVVGRVFWAQGLLAMSSDLAEADLLNALESLRRKELIFSRRPSAFAGTQEFTFKHSLLLEVAYETLLKRQRASLHMLAATWLSRISGERRGEYLPQIADHYEKGGDFTLAAESLSQAAERALELSALAEARNFFQRALTLLDQPDRPVRDVIQMKIGLADACIQLGDYAQAQRHAESAAATAGDLQMDLLVAEALVELGQVASYTGRYEDARSYLVGAFFLAEQSNARASMARVLAALGSAEWRIGDLQSAYEHCLKAQQIAAELGDNQTLLQALNRLGVLSGALGKPQEEARYYQQVLDLALSVGNRERAATALNNLGAQAGEANDWQRARDYYQRALDTSRETGARQGEALHLINLGLACVKLGEFDQARRYLAAGTRLADKLGAHPVTVSGVTYFALLEYTLGNVVAAMETLGAAKNHPAWDSESDRELDVYFTPWKLPPDELRQALERGAQLDWNSALAQATAAGPSTQEIL
;
A
#
# COMPACT_ATOMS: atom_id res chain seq x y z
N MET A 1 54.69 20.50 49.92
CA MET A 1 53.70 21.55 49.59
C MET A 1 52.96 21.09 48.37
N ASP A 2 51.67 20.83 48.55
CA ASP A 2 50.74 20.24 47.58
C ASP A 2 50.66 21.09 46.30
N GLU A 3 50.64 20.46 45.13
CA GLU A 3 50.66 21.14 43.81
C GLU A 3 49.46 22.07 43.63
N ILE A 4 48.32 21.68 44.22
CA ILE A 4 47.10 22.50 44.33
C ILE A 4 47.37 23.81 45.07
N GLN A 5 48.09 23.74 46.20
CA GLN A 5 48.38 24.90 47.03
C GLN A 5 49.30 25.89 46.31
N LYS A 6 50.27 25.39 45.53
CA LYS A 6 51.15 26.24 44.70
C LYS A 6 50.38 26.93 43.57
N LEU A 7 49.48 26.21 42.89
CA LEU A 7 48.65 26.77 41.82
C LEU A 7 47.66 27.81 42.34
N SER A 8 47.01 27.56 43.47
CA SER A 8 46.12 28.55 44.10
C SER A 8 46.87 29.83 44.52
N GLN A 9 48.08 29.69 45.06
CA GLN A 9 48.92 30.85 45.39
C GLN A 9 49.40 31.61 44.14
N ALA A 10 49.75 30.90 43.06
CA ALA A 10 50.14 31.53 41.80
C ALA A 10 48.98 32.30 41.16
N ILE A 11 47.77 31.74 41.16
CA ILE A 11 46.56 32.41 40.67
C ILE A 11 46.26 33.66 41.51
N ALA A 12 46.31 33.56 42.85
CA ALA A 12 46.08 34.71 43.72
C ALA A 12 47.13 35.81 43.53
N ALA A 13 48.41 35.45 43.34
CA ALA A 13 49.48 36.39 43.07
C ALA A 13 49.32 37.12 41.72
N LEU A 14 48.90 36.39 40.67
CA LEU A 14 48.58 36.97 39.37
C LEU A 14 47.38 37.91 39.47
N GLU A 15 46.33 37.53 40.21
CA GLU A 15 45.17 38.40 40.43
C GLU A 15 45.51 39.71 41.18
N THR A 16 46.44 39.68 42.13
CA THR A 16 46.93 40.92 42.78
C THR A 16 47.69 41.86 41.83
N GLN A 17 48.16 41.36 40.67
CA GLN A 17 48.82 42.17 39.64
C GLN A 17 47.87 42.59 38.50
N ARG A 18 46.57 42.41 38.66
CA ARG A 18 45.55 42.77 37.65
C ARG A 18 45.67 44.21 37.16
N ALA A 19 45.94 45.16 38.05
CA ALA A 19 46.11 46.57 37.71
C ALA A 19 47.37 46.85 36.85
N THR A 20 48.34 45.94 36.84
CA THR A 20 49.63 46.09 36.14
C THR A 20 49.68 45.30 34.83
N LEU A 21 48.99 44.15 34.77
CA LEU A 21 49.03 43.22 33.63
C LEU A 21 47.88 43.44 32.63
N GLY A 22 46.76 44.04 33.04
CA GLY A 22 45.57 44.25 32.21
C GLY A 22 44.72 42.98 32.04
N ASP A 23 43.41 43.13 31.85
CA ASP A 23 42.45 42.01 31.93
C ASP A 23 42.65 40.95 30.84
N ASP A 24 43.03 41.33 29.62
CA ASP A 24 43.21 40.38 28.50
C ASP A 24 44.41 39.45 28.70
N VAL A 25 45.53 39.99 29.19
CA VAL A 25 46.75 39.22 29.49
C VAL A 25 46.53 38.34 30.71
N LEU A 26 45.79 38.84 31.70
CA LEU A 26 45.42 38.06 32.88
C LEU A 26 44.49 36.89 32.52
N ALA A 27 43.51 37.10 31.65
CA ALA A 27 42.59 36.06 31.19
C ALA A 27 43.34 34.95 30.45
N ALA A 28 44.25 35.30 29.54
CA ALA A 28 45.04 34.33 28.79
C ALA A 28 45.98 33.49 29.69
N THR A 29 46.51 34.08 30.77
CA THR A 29 47.43 33.40 31.70
C THR A 29 46.72 32.63 32.82
N LEU A 30 45.57 33.09 33.28
CA LEU A 30 44.79 32.43 34.34
C LEU A 30 43.96 31.26 33.83
N THR A 31 43.52 31.26 32.57
CA THR A 31 42.66 30.20 32.02
C THR A 31 43.31 28.80 32.11
N PRO A 32 44.56 28.60 31.63
CA PRO A 32 45.22 27.29 31.72
C PRO A 32 45.53 26.88 33.17
N LEU A 33 45.85 27.85 34.04
CA LEU A 33 46.14 27.60 35.46
C LEU A 33 44.89 27.19 36.23
N ARG A 34 43.73 27.80 35.92
CA ARG A 34 42.43 27.44 36.51
C ARG A 34 41.94 26.09 36.00
N GLU A 35 42.11 25.79 34.72
CA GLU A 35 41.81 24.45 34.16
C GLU A 35 42.69 23.38 34.80
N ARG A 36 43.99 23.65 34.99
CA ARG A 36 44.90 22.72 35.65
C ARG A 36 44.59 22.56 37.14
N LEU A 37 44.24 23.65 37.84
CA LEU A 37 43.79 23.60 39.23
C LEU A 37 42.48 22.81 39.36
N ALA A 38 41.52 23.01 38.45
CA ALA A 38 40.26 22.26 38.41
C ALA A 38 40.50 20.76 38.15
N ALA A 39 41.37 20.42 37.20
CA ALA A 39 41.74 19.03 36.93
C ALA A 39 42.43 18.35 38.13
N LEU A 40 43.32 19.06 38.83
CA LEU A 40 43.99 18.55 40.03
C LEU A 40 43.05 18.48 41.24
N GLN A 41 42.09 19.40 41.37
CA GLN A 41 41.05 19.34 42.40
C GLN A 41 40.05 18.21 42.14
N MET A 42 39.72 17.93 40.87
CA MET A 42 38.93 16.76 40.48
C MET A 42 39.68 15.45 40.75
N ALA A 43 41.01 15.43 40.59
CA ALA A 43 41.84 14.26 40.89
C ALA A 43 42.09 14.05 42.40
N ALA A 44 42.18 15.13 43.19
CA ALA A 44 42.45 15.09 44.62
C ALA A 44 41.20 14.87 45.49
N ASN A 45 40.01 14.91 44.89
CA ASN A 45 38.74 14.68 45.56
C ASN A 45 38.00 13.48 44.94
N PRO A 46 38.40 12.23 45.23
CA PRO A 46 37.65 11.05 44.81
C PRO A 46 36.29 10.91 45.52
N ALA A 47 35.89 11.89 46.33
CA ALA A 47 34.63 11.95 47.05
C ALA A 47 33.49 12.66 46.30
N SER A 48 33.64 12.88 44.99
CA SER A 48 32.50 13.15 44.09
C SER A 48 32.46 12.18 42.92
N THR A 49 32.73 10.89 43.16
CA THR A 49 31.84 9.87 42.59
C THR A 49 30.41 10.28 42.96
N PRO A 50 29.42 10.19 42.05
CA PRO A 50 28.04 10.29 42.48
C PRO A 50 27.91 9.33 43.66
N SER A 51 27.37 9.82 44.78
CA SER A 51 26.90 8.92 45.81
C SER A 51 26.18 7.79 45.08
N THR A 52 26.55 6.54 45.36
CA THR A 52 25.80 5.34 44.97
C THR A 52 24.45 5.42 45.66
N THR A 53 23.65 6.39 45.23
CA THR A 53 22.26 6.55 45.56
C THR A 53 21.61 5.40 44.83
N GLN A 54 21.08 4.46 45.60
CA GLN A 54 20.19 3.45 45.08
C GLN A 54 19.09 4.18 44.29
N GLN A 55 19.05 3.99 42.98
CA GLN A 55 18.09 4.65 42.12
C GLN A 55 17.04 3.63 41.68
N ARG A 56 15.77 3.95 41.94
CA ARG A 56 14.66 3.17 41.42
C ARG A 56 14.43 3.57 39.97
N ARG A 57 14.54 2.62 39.04
CA ARG A 57 14.38 2.86 37.60
C ARG A 57 13.53 1.78 36.97
N MET A 58 12.80 2.15 35.92
CA MET A 58 12.18 1.18 35.02
C MET A 58 13.28 0.53 34.18
N ILE A 59 13.36 -0.80 34.24
CA ILE A 59 14.33 -1.59 33.48
C ILE A 59 13.64 -2.81 32.86
N SER A 60 14.22 -3.33 31.79
CA SER A 60 13.88 -4.67 31.30
C SER A 60 15.01 -5.63 31.65
N VAL A 61 14.65 -6.74 32.30
CA VAL A 61 15.58 -7.75 32.79
C VAL A 61 15.38 -9.01 31.98
N VAL A 62 16.45 -9.53 31.42
CA VAL A 62 16.49 -10.83 30.75
C VAL A 62 17.28 -11.79 31.62
N PHE A 63 16.66 -12.91 31.97
CA PHE A 63 17.35 -14.11 32.43
C PHE A 63 17.31 -15.14 31.32
N ALA A 64 18.46 -15.71 31.00
CA ALA A 64 18.59 -16.77 30.03
C ALA A 64 19.42 -17.91 30.61
N ASP A 65 18.99 -19.14 30.41
CA ASP A 65 19.65 -20.35 30.93
C ASP A 65 19.77 -21.43 29.85
N ILE A 66 20.95 -22.05 29.72
CA ILE A 66 21.22 -23.06 28.69
C ILE A 66 20.84 -24.46 29.19
N SER A 67 19.72 -24.96 28.68
CA SER A 67 19.31 -26.35 28.84
C SER A 67 20.17 -27.30 28.00
N GLY A 68 20.73 -28.32 28.66
CA GLY A 68 21.60 -29.33 28.06
C GLY A 68 23.06 -29.25 28.52
N TYR A 69 23.43 -28.18 29.24
CA TYR A 69 24.76 -27.97 29.80
C TYR A 69 25.22 -29.10 30.75
N THR A 70 24.36 -29.59 31.65
CA THR A 70 24.72 -30.67 32.58
C THR A 70 25.05 -31.98 31.87
N ALA A 71 24.32 -32.31 30.80
CA ALA A 71 24.61 -33.50 30.01
C ALA A 71 25.90 -33.35 29.18
N MET A 72 26.27 -32.11 28.84
CA MET A 72 27.52 -31.79 28.17
C MET A 72 28.71 -31.91 29.13
N SER A 73 28.58 -31.40 30.35
CA SER A 73 29.65 -31.45 31.37
C SER A 73 29.92 -32.86 31.92
N GLU A 74 28.94 -33.77 31.84
CA GLU A 74 29.13 -35.18 32.21
C GLU A 74 29.87 -36.00 31.14
N ASN A 75 29.82 -35.58 29.87
CA ASN A 75 30.28 -36.38 28.73
C ASN A 75 31.54 -35.84 28.02
N LEU A 76 31.96 -34.61 28.36
CA LEU A 76 33.13 -33.94 27.75
C LEU A 76 34.15 -33.56 28.81
N ASP A 77 35.41 -33.36 28.37
CA ASP A 77 36.45 -32.84 29.23
C ASP A 77 36.14 -31.39 29.68
N ALA A 78 36.56 -31.02 30.89
CA ALA A 78 36.29 -29.71 31.44
C ALA A 78 36.89 -28.57 30.60
N GLU A 79 38.01 -28.79 29.91
CA GLU A 79 38.60 -27.81 28.99
C GLU A 79 37.74 -27.62 27.74
N ASP A 80 37.24 -28.71 27.14
CA ASP A 80 36.36 -28.66 25.95
C ASP A 80 35.01 -27.99 26.27
N VAL A 81 34.45 -28.25 27.46
CA VAL A 81 33.22 -27.62 27.94
C VAL A 81 33.42 -26.12 28.12
N ARG A 82 34.53 -25.73 28.76
CA ARG A 82 34.86 -24.31 28.99
C ARG A 82 35.04 -23.57 27.66
N ASP A 83 35.80 -24.14 26.74
CA ASP A 83 36.12 -23.48 25.47
C ASP A 83 34.85 -23.34 24.59
N THR A 84 34.01 -24.38 24.53
CA THR A 84 32.73 -24.31 23.83
C THR A 84 31.78 -23.28 24.43
N MET A 85 31.72 -23.18 25.76
CA MET A 85 30.88 -22.18 26.43
C MET A 85 31.39 -20.76 26.22
N ASN A 86 32.71 -20.55 26.20
CA ASN A 86 33.29 -19.23 25.90
C ASN A 86 32.97 -18.79 24.48
N ASP A 87 33.08 -19.69 23.50
CA ASP A 87 32.73 -19.41 22.10
C ASP A 87 31.25 -19.07 21.94
N LEU A 88 30.38 -19.77 22.66
CA LEU A 88 28.95 -19.49 22.67
C LEU A 88 28.65 -18.14 23.33
N TRP A 89 29.19 -17.89 24.53
CA TRP A 89 28.98 -16.63 25.25
C TRP A 89 29.50 -15.43 24.46
N GLN A 90 30.62 -15.56 23.74
CA GLN A 90 31.13 -14.47 22.89
C GLN A 90 30.12 -14.07 21.80
N ARG A 91 29.36 -15.03 21.24
CA ARG A 91 28.30 -14.76 20.25
C ARG A 91 27.05 -14.14 20.91
N LEU A 92 26.60 -14.72 22.03
CA LEU A 92 25.39 -14.25 22.74
C LEU A 92 25.59 -12.86 23.35
N ASP A 93 26.76 -12.59 23.93
CA ASP A 93 27.12 -11.30 24.52
C ASP A 93 27.14 -10.21 23.45
N ALA A 94 27.65 -10.50 22.25
CA ALA A 94 27.62 -9.56 21.13
C ALA A 94 26.18 -9.17 20.73
N ILE A 95 25.24 -10.11 20.78
CA ILE A 95 23.80 -9.86 20.50
C ILE A 95 23.20 -8.94 21.57
N ILE A 96 23.44 -9.25 22.85
CA ILE A 96 22.95 -8.43 23.97
C ILE A 96 23.47 -6.98 23.83
N LEU A 97 24.76 -6.81 23.59
CA LEU A 97 25.41 -5.50 23.46
C LEU A 97 24.93 -4.74 22.21
N ALA A 98 24.78 -5.42 21.07
CA ALA A 98 24.25 -4.81 19.84
C ALA A 98 22.81 -4.32 20.01
N GLN A 99 22.00 -5.05 20.80
CA GLN A 99 20.67 -4.63 21.21
C GLN A 99 20.67 -3.64 22.38
N GLY A 100 21.82 -3.08 22.76
CA GLY A 100 21.92 -2.03 23.78
C GLY A 100 21.72 -2.51 25.22
N GLY A 101 21.72 -3.82 25.43
CA GLY A 101 21.68 -4.43 26.76
C GLY A 101 23.06 -4.36 27.42
N LYS A 102 23.07 -4.29 28.75
CA LYS A 102 24.26 -4.44 29.58
C LYS A 102 24.22 -5.81 30.26
N ILE A 103 25.29 -6.59 30.12
CA ILE A 103 25.45 -7.84 30.86
C ILE A 103 25.73 -7.50 32.32
N ASP A 104 24.90 -8.00 33.23
CA ASP A 104 25.07 -7.80 34.67
C ASP A 104 26.02 -8.87 35.23
N LYS A 105 25.71 -10.14 35.00
CA LYS A 105 26.57 -11.27 35.39
C LYS A 105 26.27 -12.54 34.59
N HIS A 106 27.29 -13.41 34.53
CA HIS A 106 27.20 -14.80 34.12
C HIS A 106 27.07 -15.70 35.36
N MET A 107 26.23 -16.73 35.29
CA MET A 107 25.87 -17.63 36.39
C MET A 107 26.11 -19.09 36.01
N GLY A 108 27.25 -19.39 35.38
CA GLY A 108 27.56 -20.71 34.85
C GLY A 108 26.96 -20.89 33.45
N ASP A 109 25.82 -21.57 33.38
CA ASP A 109 25.03 -21.83 32.17
C ASP A 109 23.96 -20.77 31.88
N GLY A 110 23.78 -19.80 32.78
CA GLY A 110 22.86 -18.68 32.58
C GLY A 110 23.52 -17.30 32.56
N VAL A 111 22.82 -16.33 31.97
CA VAL A 111 23.18 -14.91 31.93
C VAL A 111 22.03 -14.03 32.41
N MET A 112 22.38 -12.97 33.11
CA MET A 112 21.48 -11.88 33.46
C MET A 112 21.90 -10.61 32.72
N ALA A 113 20.99 -10.03 31.94
CA ALA A 113 21.22 -8.81 31.17
C ALA A 113 20.12 -7.76 31.43
N LEU A 114 20.51 -6.49 31.34
CA LEU A 114 19.71 -5.35 31.73
C LEU A 114 19.63 -4.31 30.62
N TRP A 115 18.41 -3.87 30.31
CA TRP A 115 18.13 -2.70 29.49
C TRP A 115 17.59 -1.57 30.37
N GLY A 116 18.02 -0.34 30.11
CA GLY A 116 17.66 0.83 30.91
C GLY A 116 18.46 1.04 32.20
N ALA A 117 19.45 0.18 32.48
CA ALA A 117 20.30 0.30 33.68
C ALA A 117 21.20 1.56 33.66
N GLY A 118 21.69 1.98 32.49
CA GLY A 118 22.47 3.21 32.31
C GLY A 118 21.58 4.42 31.98
N GLU A 119 20.83 4.33 30.88
CA GLU A 119 19.85 5.32 30.44
C GLU A 119 18.62 4.57 29.93
N ALA A 120 17.45 4.83 30.53
CA ALA A 120 16.21 4.14 30.21
C ALA A 120 15.61 4.66 28.89
N ARG A 121 15.19 3.74 28.03
CA ARG A 121 14.56 4.03 26.73
C ARG A 121 13.21 3.34 26.65
N GLU A 122 12.28 3.93 25.90
CA GLU A 122 10.94 3.35 25.70
C GLU A 122 10.97 2.04 24.92
N ASP A 123 11.98 1.79 24.10
CA ASP A 123 12.15 0.55 23.33
C ASP A 123 13.00 -0.52 24.05
N ASP A 124 13.42 -0.29 25.29
CA ASP A 124 14.18 -1.27 26.08
C ASP A 124 13.48 -2.64 26.19
N PRO A 125 12.15 -2.74 26.41
CA PRO A 125 11.46 -4.03 26.42
C PRO A 125 11.50 -4.75 25.07
N GLU A 126 11.34 -4.01 23.97
CA GLU A 126 11.40 -4.56 22.60
C GLU A 126 12.81 -5.07 22.27
N ARG A 127 13.83 -4.30 22.63
CA ARG A 127 15.23 -4.67 22.40
C ARG A 127 15.65 -5.88 23.25
N ALA A 128 15.17 -5.97 24.49
CA ALA A 128 15.38 -7.11 25.35
C ALA A 128 14.78 -8.40 24.75
N ILE A 129 13.53 -8.34 24.27
CA ILE A 129 12.88 -9.50 23.64
C ILE A 129 13.53 -9.83 22.28
N SER A 130 13.90 -8.82 21.50
CA SER A 130 14.61 -9.04 20.22
C SER A 130 15.96 -9.70 20.44
N ALA A 131 16.70 -9.30 21.48
CA ALA A 131 17.93 -9.97 21.89
C ALA A 131 17.66 -11.41 22.31
N ALA A 132 16.60 -11.66 23.08
CA ALA A 132 16.20 -13.01 23.49
C ALA A 132 15.93 -13.94 22.29
N LEU A 133 15.19 -13.46 21.29
CA LEU A 133 14.92 -14.24 20.06
C LEU A 133 16.20 -14.48 19.26
N GLN A 134 17.02 -13.44 19.05
CA GLN A 134 18.31 -13.58 18.34
C GLN A 134 19.27 -14.52 19.06
N MET A 135 19.25 -14.56 20.40
CA MET A 135 20.03 -15.52 21.20
C MET A 135 19.56 -16.97 20.98
N GLN A 136 18.25 -17.20 20.84
CA GLN A 136 17.72 -18.53 20.47
C GLN A 136 18.19 -18.95 19.07
N ASP A 137 18.08 -18.05 18.08
CA ASP A 137 18.50 -18.31 16.71
C ASP A 137 20.00 -18.58 16.62
N ALA A 138 20.82 -17.76 17.27
CA ALA A 138 22.26 -17.93 17.31
C ALA A 138 22.69 -19.24 17.99
N LEU A 139 21.95 -19.70 19.02
CA LEU A 139 22.19 -20.99 19.64
C LEU A 139 21.79 -22.16 18.72
N ALA A 140 20.69 -22.03 17.97
CA ALA A 140 20.26 -23.03 17.00
C ALA A 140 21.27 -23.20 15.84
N ASP A 141 21.92 -22.11 15.43
CA ASP A 141 22.96 -22.09 14.40
C ASP A 141 24.37 -22.41 14.94
N PHE A 142 24.53 -22.48 16.26
CA PHE A 142 25.82 -22.79 16.85
C PHE A 142 26.26 -24.22 16.49
N ARG A 143 27.49 -24.33 15.99
CA ARG A 143 28.13 -25.62 15.64
C ARG A 143 29.40 -25.73 16.48
N PRO A 144 29.35 -26.42 17.63
CA PRO A 144 30.53 -26.57 18.47
C PRO A 144 31.61 -27.40 17.76
N SER A 145 32.87 -27.15 18.12
CA SER A 145 34.04 -27.88 17.65
C SER A 145 34.02 -29.37 18.07
N VAL A 146 33.23 -29.72 19.09
CA VAL A 146 33.02 -31.07 19.59
C VAL A 146 31.57 -31.52 19.36
N LEU A 147 31.38 -32.77 18.91
CA LEU A 147 30.07 -33.35 18.61
C LEU A 147 29.26 -33.58 19.91
N LEU A 148 28.16 -32.84 20.08
CA LEU A 148 27.25 -32.97 21.23
C LEU A 148 26.19 -34.06 20.99
N ALA A 149 25.92 -34.86 22.02
CA ALA A 149 24.88 -35.90 21.99
C ALA A 149 23.44 -35.35 21.96
N LYS A 150 23.24 -34.10 22.42
CA LYS A 150 21.96 -33.38 22.39
C LYS A 150 22.21 -31.93 21.98
N ALA A 151 21.27 -31.36 21.22
CA ALA A 151 21.30 -29.94 20.88
C ALA A 151 21.07 -29.09 22.14
N LEU A 152 21.88 -28.05 22.30
CA LEU A 152 21.69 -27.03 23.34
C LEU A 152 20.42 -26.24 23.02
N ARG A 153 19.66 -25.89 24.06
CA ARG A 153 18.49 -25.01 23.97
C ARG A 153 18.54 -23.99 25.09
N MET A 154 17.86 -22.87 24.94
CA MET A 154 17.83 -21.84 25.98
C MET A 154 16.43 -21.65 26.55
N ARG A 155 16.33 -21.40 27.84
CA ARG A 155 15.11 -20.88 28.48
C ARG A 155 15.35 -19.41 28.72
N ILE A 156 14.41 -18.56 28.31
CA ILE A 156 14.57 -17.12 28.49
C ILE A 156 13.32 -16.53 29.13
N GLY A 157 13.51 -15.76 30.19
CA GLY A 157 12.48 -15.00 30.88
C GLY A 157 12.76 -13.51 30.80
N VAL A 158 11.77 -12.72 30.37
CA VAL A 158 11.88 -11.25 30.29
C VAL A 158 10.80 -10.59 31.12
N ASN A 159 11.21 -9.66 32.00
CA ASN A 159 10.26 -8.83 32.74
C ASN A 159 10.68 -7.35 32.72
N THR A 160 9.69 -6.47 32.68
CA THR A 160 9.85 -5.02 32.64
C THR A 160 9.14 -4.42 33.83
N GLY A 161 9.84 -3.57 34.59
CA GLY A 161 9.28 -2.99 35.79
C GLY A 161 10.28 -2.14 36.56
N ALA A 162 9.81 -1.54 37.65
CA ALA A 162 10.67 -0.74 38.53
C ALA A 162 11.61 -1.67 39.32
N ALA A 163 12.91 -1.41 39.25
CA ALA A 163 13.94 -2.08 40.04
C ALA A 163 14.89 -1.07 40.67
N LEU A 164 15.52 -1.46 41.78
CA LEU A 164 16.52 -0.67 42.47
C LEU A 164 17.90 -0.99 41.88
N LEU A 165 18.56 0.00 41.30
CA LEU A 165 19.95 -0.12 40.85
C LEU A 165 20.86 0.43 41.94
N GLY A 166 21.81 -0.38 42.39
CA GLY A 166 22.74 0.04 43.44
C GLY A 166 23.93 -0.91 43.59
N SER A 167 24.97 -0.41 44.24
CA SER A 167 26.15 -1.20 44.58
C SER A 167 25.82 -2.18 45.72
N ILE A 168 26.14 -3.46 45.51
CA ILE A 168 26.00 -4.50 46.54
C ILE A 168 27.36 -5.12 46.82
N GLY A 169 27.60 -5.47 48.08
CA GLY A 169 28.82 -6.14 48.52
C GLY A 169 30.00 -5.18 48.68
N THR A 170 31.12 -5.71 49.16
CA THR A 170 32.34 -4.94 49.48
C THR A 170 33.13 -4.48 48.25
N LEU A 171 32.78 -4.98 47.06
CA LEU A 171 33.45 -4.68 45.78
C LEU A 171 32.73 -3.60 44.94
N GLY A 172 31.55 -3.13 45.38
CA GLY A 172 30.87 -2.00 44.74
C GLY A 172 30.13 -2.32 43.43
N GLU A 173 29.93 -3.59 43.09
CA GLU A 173 29.24 -4.02 41.86
C GLU A 173 27.82 -3.48 41.79
N ILE A 174 27.53 -2.67 40.76
CA ILE A 174 26.20 -2.12 40.50
C ILE A 174 25.36 -3.19 39.82
N THR A 175 24.32 -3.65 40.51
CA THR A 175 23.36 -4.65 40.01
C THR A 175 21.92 -4.20 40.25
N ALA A 176 20.96 -4.87 39.63
CA ALA A 176 19.54 -4.60 39.80
C ALA A 176 18.92 -5.50 40.88
N LEU A 177 18.09 -4.93 41.74
CA LEU A 177 17.34 -5.62 42.79
C LEU A 177 15.85 -5.30 42.72
N GLY A 178 15.03 -6.26 43.11
CA GLY A 178 13.61 -6.05 43.39
C GLY A 178 12.72 -7.09 42.72
N ASP A 179 11.42 -6.87 42.87
CA ASP A 179 10.37 -7.75 42.35
C ASP A 179 10.50 -8.00 40.84
N THR A 180 10.86 -6.97 40.08
CA THR A 180 11.08 -7.06 38.62
C THR A 180 12.10 -8.13 38.24
N VAL A 181 13.23 -8.19 38.96
CA VAL A 181 14.31 -9.16 38.74
C VAL A 181 13.87 -10.57 39.14
N ASN A 182 13.17 -10.69 40.28
CA ASN A 182 12.65 -11.97 40.76
C ASN A 182 11.63 -12.57 39.79
N VAL A 183 10.73 -11.77 39.24
CA VAL A 183 9.75 -12.23 38.26
C VAL A 183 10.43 -12.67 36.96
N ALA A 184 11.43 -11.93 36.45
CA ALA A 184 12.20 -12.35 35.27
C ALA A 184 12.86 -13.73 35.45
N ALA A 185 13.50 -13.95 36.60
CA ALA A 185 14.12 -15.24 36.92
C ALA A 185 13.08 -16.37 37.02
N ARG A 186 11.87 -16.10 37.51
CA ARG A 186 10.79 -17.10 37.57
C ARG A 186 10.21 -17.41 36.21
N LEU A 187 10.09 -16.42 35.34
CA LEU A 187 9.67 -16.62 33.96
C LEU A 187 10.64 -17.55 33.23
N GLU A 188 11.96 -17.35 33.41
CA GLU A 188 12.98 -18.24 32.85
C GLU A 188 12.81 -19.67 33.36
N GLN A 189 12.71 -19.87 34.68
CA GLN A 189 12.56 -21.20 35.28
C GLN A 189 11.30 -21.95 34.81
N ALA A 190 10.20 -21.21 34.61
CA ALA A 190 8.94 -21.75 34.11
C ALA A 190 8.89 -21.89 32.57
N CYS A 191 9.83 -21.28 31.86
CA CYS A 191 9.88 -21.27 30.41
C CYS A 191 10.29 -22.66 29.87
N PRO A 192 9.54 -23.22 28.90
CA PRO A 192 10.00 -24.41 28.18
C PRO A 192 11.32 -24.17 27.44
N ALA A 193 12.15 -25.22 27.33
CA ALA A 193 13.44 -25.11 26.64
C ALA A 193 13.28 -24.82 25.15
N GLY A 194 13.86 -23.70 24.70
CA GLY A 194 13.77 -23.17 23.34
C GLY A 194 12.72 -22.05 23.17
N GLN A 195 12.19 -21.50 24.26
CA GLN A 195 11.16 -20.44 24.21
C GLN A 195 11.59 -19.18 24.99
N VAL A 196 10.83 -18.11 24.78
CA VAL A 196 10.96 -16.84 25.50
C VAL A 196 9.63 -16.54 26.19
N LEU A 197 9.63 -16.40 27.51
CA LEU A 197 8.44 -16.13 28.30
C LEU A 197 8.49 -14.70 28.88
N ILE A 198 7.39 -13.96 28.76
CA ILE A 198 7.26 -12.59 29.24
C ILE A 198 6.08 -12.43 30.19
N SER A 199 6.16 -11.45 31.10
CA SER A 199 5.04 -11.08 31.96
C SER A 199 4.00 -10.24 31.24
N SER A 200 2.83 -10.09 31.85
CA SER A 200 1.82 -9.11 31.42
C SER A 200 2.32 -7.67 31.44
N ASP A 201 3.24 -7.32 32.34
CA ASP A 201 3.79 -5.96 32.43
C ASP A 201 4.70 -5.68 31.22
N THR A 202 5.57 -6.63 30.86
CA THR A 202 6.36 -6.55 29.62
C THR A 202 5.46 -6.55 28.39
N TYR A 203 4.44 -7.41 28.34
CA TYR A 203 3.53 -7.51 27.21
C TYR A 203 2.82 -6.18 26.90
N ARG A 204 2.42 -5.41 27.92
CA ARG A 204 1.83 -4.07 27.72
C ARG A 204 2.75 -3.13 26.96
N HIS A 205 4.05 -3.17 27.24
CA HIS A 205 5.04 -2.31 26.57
C HIS A 205 5.36 -2.72 25.13
N VAL A 206 5.09 -3.98 24.75
CA VAL A 206 5.43 -4.52 23.43
C VAL A 206 4.22 -5.00 22.64
N ARG A 207 3.01 -4.62 23.07
CA ARG A 207 1.77 -5.03 22.43
C ARG A 207 1.75 -4.61 20.97
N GLY A 208 1.47 -5.57 20.09
CA GLY A 208 1.46 -5.35 18.63
C GLY A 208 2.84 -5.40 17.96
N VAL A 209 3.92 -5.60 18.72
CA VAL A 209 5.30 -5.71 18.20
C VAL A 209 5.73 -7.16 18.01
N PHE A 210 5.31 -8.06 18.89
CA PHE A 210 5.62 -9.50 18.81
C PHE A 210 4.36 -10.35 18.65
N GLU A 211 4.50 -11.49 18.00
CA GLU A 211 3.52 -12.57 18.07
C GLU A 211 3.69 -13.30 19.40
N VAL A 212 2.60 -13.40 20.15
CA VAL A 212 2.61 -14.00 21.49
C VAL A 212 1.43 -14.94 21.69
N GLU A 213 1.65 -15.98 22.48
CA GLU A 213 0.61 -16.90 22.92
C GLU A 213 0.40 -16.74 24.43
N ALA A 214 -0.85 -16.55 24.87
CA ALA A 214 -1.16 -16.45 26.30
C ALA A 214 -0.96 -17.80 26.99
N GLN A 215 -0.20 -17.81 28.08
CA GLN A 215 0.10 -19.00 28.87
C GLN A 215 -0.67 -18.97 30.21
N PRO A 216 -0.81 -20.10 30.92
CA PRO A 216 -1.40 -20.10 32.25
C PRO A 216 -0.70 -19.10 33.20
N PRO A 217 -1.42 -18.43 34.11
CA PRO A 217 -0.81 -17.54 35.09
C PRO A 217 0.23 -18.27 35.95
N LEU A 218 1.39 -17.65 36.15
CA LEU A 218 2.49 -18.20 36.93
C LEU A 218 2.36 -17.79 38.40
N GLU A 219 2.34 -18.76 39.31
CA GLU A 219 2.44 -18.50 40.75
C GLU A 219 3.88 -18.13 41.13
N ALA A 220 4.10 -16.85 41.44
CA ALA A 220 5.39 -16.36 41.91
C ALA A 220 5.39 -16.28 43.45
N LYS A 221 6.34 -16.97 44.09
CA LYS A 221 6.51 -16.95 45.55
C LYS A 221 6.71 -15.52 46.05
N GLY A 222 5.75 -15.01 46.84
CA GLY A 222 5.76 -13.64 47.36
C GLY A 222 4.78 -12.67 46.68
N LYS A 223 4.08 -13.09 45.62
CA LYS A 223 2.96 -12.35 45.03
C LYS A 223 1.63 -12.85 45.58
N SER A 224 0.70 -11.93 45.84
CA SER A 224 -0.67 -12.24 46.27
C SER A 224 -1.56 -12.72 45.12
N GLU A 225 -1.23 -12.37 43.88
CA GLU A 225 -1.97 -12.74 42.67
C GLU A 225 -1.02 -13.40 41.64
N PRO A 226 -1.47 -14.45 40.92
CA PRO A 226 -0.69 -15.07 39.85
C PRO A 226 -0.37 -14.06 38.74
N VAL A 227 0.85 -14.12 38.17
CA VAL A 227 1.26 -13.23 37.08
C VAL A 227 0.84 -13.85 35.75
N GLN A 228 0.01 -13.17 34.96
CA GLN A 228 -0.32 -13.60 33.60
C GLN A 228 0.95 -13.60 32.73
N THR A 229 1.20 -14.69 31.99
CA THR A 229 2.41 -14.85 31.17
C THR A 229 2.07 -15.06 29.70
N PHE A 230 3.04 -14.76 28.83
CA PHE A 230 2.92 -14.89 27.39
C PHE A 230 4.20 -15.51 26.83
N CYS A 231 4.08 -16.50 25.96
CA CYS A 231 5.20 -17.02 25.18
C CYS A 231 5.38 -16.15 23.94
N VAL A 232 6.59 -15.63 23.72
CA VAL A 232 6.93 -14.88 22.51
C VAL A 232 7.38 -15.85 21.44
N LEU A 233 6.71 -15.81 20.28
CA LEU A 233 6.97 -16.71 19.16
C LEU A 233 7.95 -16.07 18.16
N ALA A 234 7.65 -14.84 17.73
CA ALA A 234 8.44 -14.12 16.76
C ALA A 234 8.21 -12.60 16.83
N LEU A 235 9.14 -11.83 16.25
CA LEU A 235 8.91 -10.42 15.95
C LEU A 235 7.91 -10.30 14.81
N LYS A 236 6.92 -9.40 14.92
CA LYS A 236 5.99 -9.13 13.80
C LYS A 236 6.74 -8.38 12.68
N PRO A 237 6.77 -8.89 11.44
CA PRO A 237 7.57 -8.31 10.35
C PRO A 237 7.14 -6.92 9.89
N ARG A 238 5.92 -6.50 10.25
CA ARG A 238 5.49 -5.09 10.24
C ARG A 238 4.83 -4.75 11.56
N ALA A 239 5.65 -4.66 12.61
CA ALA A 239 5.21 -4.15 13.90
C ALA A 239 4.65 -2.73 13.73
N PHE A 240 3.32 -2.62 13.69
CA PHE A 240 2.66 -1.33 13.91
C PHE A 240 2.85 -1.01 15.38
N ARG A 241 3.92 -0.28 15.70
CA ARG A 241 4.12 0.27 17.03
C ARG A 241 3.00 1.28 17.27
N LEU A 242 1.98 0.85 18.00
CA LEU A 242 0.99 1.75 18.55
C LEU A 242 1.61 2.29 19.83
N TYR A 243 2.40 3.35 19.68
CA TYR A 243 2.92 4.12 20.81
C TYR A 243 1.77 4.38 21.78
N THR A 244 1.97 4.01 23.04
CA THR A 244 1.11 4.39 24.15
C THR A 244 1.02 5.91 24.14
N ARG A 245 -0.10 6.42 23.63
CA ARG A 245 -0.33 7.86 23.55
C ARG A 245 -0.52 8.39 24.96
N GLY A 246 0.26 9.42 25.24
CA GLY A 246 0.50 9.92 26.58
C GLY A 246 1.49 11.06 26.56
N ILE A 247 1.84 11.50 27.75
CA ILE A 247 2.86 12.49 28.00
C ILE A 247 3.78 11.89 29.05
N GLU A 248 5.07 11.72 28.74
CA GLU A 248 6.09 11.29 29.71
C GLU A 248 5.68 10.00 30.48
N GLY A 249 5.23 8.98 29.73
CA GLY A 249 4.84 7.67 30.24
C GLY A 249 3.47 7.58 30.93
N VAL A 250 2.58 8.55 30.76
CA VAL A 250 1.18 8.50 31.24
C VAL A 250 0.27 7.92 30.15
N GLU A 251 -0.24 6.69 30.32
CA GLU A 251 -1.31 6.16 29.48
C GLU A 251 -2.66 6.77 29.88
N THR A 252 -3.38 7.35 28.92
CA THR A 252 -4.73 7.89 29.14
C THR A 252 -5.79 6.87 28.76
N ARG A 253 -6.98 6.94 29.39
CA ARG A 253 -8.17 6.23 28.89
C ARG A 253 -8.79 6.95 27.69
N MET A 254 -9.61 6.25 26.90
CA MET A 254 -10.38 6.89 25.83
C MET A 254 -11.48 7.76 26.45
N VAL A 255 -11.60 9.00 25.98
CA VAL A 255 -12.57 9.99 26.47
C VAL A 255 -13.48 10.44 25.32
N GLY A 256 -14.80 10.47 25.56
CA GLY A 256 -15.79 11.08 24.66
C GLY A 256 -16.07 10.32 23.36
N ARG A 257 -15.86 9.00 23.36
CA ARG A 257 -15.95 8.16 22.15
C ARG A 257 -16.68 6.82 22.34
N ASP A 258 -17.36 6.63 23.46
CA ASP A 258 -18.02 5.36 23.81
C ASP A 258 -19.08 4.96 22.79
N ALA A 259 -19.90 5.91 22.31
CA ALA A 259 -20.95 5.64 21.33
C ALA A 259 -20.38 5.15 19.98
N GLN A 260 -19.31 5.79 19.49
CA GLN A 260 -18.69 5.39 18.23
C GLN A 260 -17.96 4.04 18.37
N LEU A 261 -17.33 3.78 19.52
CA LEU A 261 -16.73 2.48 19.80
C LEU A 261 -17.78 1.38 19.82
N ALA A 262 -18.92 1.59 20.48
CA ALA A 262 -20.03 0.65 20.50
C ALA A 262 -20.55 0.35 19.08
N THR A 263 -20.70 1.37 18.22
CA THR A 263 -21.13 1.15 16.82
C THR A 263 -20.12 0.30 16.03
N LEU A 264 -18.81 0.52 16.21
CA LEU A 264 -17.79 -0.32 15.58
C LEU A 264 -17.85 -1.77 16.06
N GLN A 265 -18.10 -1.97 17.35
CA GLN A 265 -18.26 -3.29 17.95
C GLN A 265 -19.50 -4.01 17.38
N ASP A 266 -20.63 -3.32 17.26
CA ASP A 266 -21.86 -3.88 16.69
C ASP A 266 -21.67 -4.30 15.22
N LEU A 267 -21.04 -3.44 14.42
CA LEU A 267 -20.76 -3.74 13.00
C LEU A 267 -19.76 -4.89 12.83
N PHE A 268 -18.78 -5.01 13.74
CA PHE A 268 -17.88 -6.17 13.79
C PHE A 268 -18.65 -7.46 14.06
N GLN A 269 -19.57 -7.45 15.03
CA GLN A 269 -20.41 -8.62 15.32
C GLN A 269 -21.31 -8.96 14.14
N ILE A 270 -21.91 -7.97 13.45
CA ILE A 270 -22.70 -8.21 12.23
C ILE A 270 -21.85 -8.87 11.14
N ALA A 271 -20.65 -8.35 10.90
CA ALA A 271 -19.79 -8.89 9.86
C ALA A 271 -19.36 -10.34 10.17
N PHE A 272 -19.02 -10.64 11.42
CA PHE A 272 -18.38 -11.90 11.80
C PHE A 272 -19.39 -12.97 12.23
N LEU A 273 -20.43 -12.61 13.00
CA LEU A 273 -21.43 -13.57 13.48
C LEU A 273 -22.57 -13.77 12.47
N HIS A 274 -22.97 -12.72 11.75
CA HIS A 274 -24.05 -12.81 10.76
C HIS A 274 -23.54 -12.97 9.33
N SER A 275 -22.23 -13.13 9.15
CA SER A 275 -21.56 -13.32 7.85
C SER A 275 -22.00 -12.27 6.84
N SER A 276 -21.53 -11.03 7.01
CA SER A 276 -21.96 -9.91 6.18
C SER A 276 -20.79 -8.99 5.84
N LEU A 277 -20.80 -8.47 4.61
CA LEU A 277 -19.85 -7.44 4.20
C LEU A 277 -20.25 -6.09 4.82
N GLN A 278 -19.39 -5.53 5.66
CA GLN A 278 -19.57 -4.22 6.30
C GLN A 278 -18.41 -3.28 5.97
N VAL A 279 -18.70 -2.12 5.39
CA VAL A 279 -17.70 -1.07 5.14
C VAL A 279 -18.01 0.11 6.04
N VAL A 280 -17.06 0.52 6.87
CA VAL A 280 -17.21 1.62 7.82
C VAL A 280 -16.17 2.69 7.52
N THR A 281 -16.61 3.93 7.27
CA THR A 281 -15.72 5.07 7.08
C THR A 281 -15.77 6.00 8.29
N LEU A 282 -14.71 6.00 9.08
CA LEU A 282 -14.48 6.91 10.20
C LEU A 282 -13.87 8.22 9.69
N THR A 283 -14.62 9.32 9.78
CA THR A 283 -14.22 10.65 9.34
C THR A 283 -14.04 11.63 10.49
N GLY A 284 -13.26 12.70 10.24
CA GLY A 284 -13.09 13.82 11.16
C GLY A 284 -11.77 14.55 10.92
N ASP A 285 -11.56 15.67 11.58
CA ASP A 285 -10.39 16.52 11.38
C ASP A 285 -9.09 15.91 11.93
N ALA A 286 -7.96 16.53 11.56
CA ALA A 286 -6.65 16.12 12.07
C ALA A 286 -6.60 16.25 13.60
N GLY A 287 -6.07 15.22 14.27
CA GLY A 287 -5.91 15.24 15.73
C GLY A 287 -7.15 14.88 16.55
N ILE A 288 -8.33 14.75 15.92
CA ILE A 288 -9.63 14.57 16.60
C ILE A 288 -9.82 13.24 17.36
N GLY A 289 -8.86 12.31 17.28
CA GLY A 289 -8.90 11.02 17.96
C GLY A 289 -9.26 9.80 17.10
N LYS A 290 -9.31 9.92 15.76
CA LYS A 290 -9.59 8.78 14.85
C LYS A 290 -8.70 7.55 15.10
N SER A 291 -7.38 7.75 15.11
CA SER A 291 -6.42 6.67 15.35
C SER A 291 -6.53 6.09 16.76
N ARG A 292 -6.98 6.88 17.76
CA ARG A 292 -7.22 6.40 19.12
C ARG A 292 -8.45 5.50 19.16
N LEU A 293 -9.54 5.90 18.53
CA LEU A 293 -10.74 5.05 18.45
C LEU A 293 -10.45 3.74 17.71
N MET A 294 -9.71 3.79 16.60
CA MET A 294 -9.27 2.59 15.88
C MET A 294 -8.39 1.68 16.77
N HIS A 295 -7.54 2.26 17.62
CA HIS A 295 -6.73 1.51 18.57
C HIS A 295 -7.58 0.79 19.62
N GLU A 296 -8.51 1.50 20.26
CA GLU A 296 -9.42 0.91 21.25
C GLU A 296 -10.29 -0.20 20.65
N PHE A 297 -10.79 0.02 19.43
CA PHE A 297 -11.51 -0.99 18.68
C PHE A 297 -10.63 -2.21 18.41
N ASN A 298 -9.40 -2.04 17.90
CA ASN A 298 -8.50 -3.16 17.65
C ASN A 298 -8.13 -3.89 18.95
N ALA A 299 -7.93 -3.14 20.04
CA ALA A 299 -7.61 -3.70 21.35
C ALA A 299 -8.75 -4.56 21.91
N TRP A 300 -10.00 -4.14 21.71
CA TRP A 300 -11.20 -4.91 22.03
C TRP A 300 -11.41 -6.08 21.07
N ALA A 301 -11.15 -5.88 19.77
CA ALA A 301 -11.30 -6.91 18.75
C ALA A 301 -10.36 -8.08 19.04
N GLU A 302 -9.09 -7.83 19.34
CA GLU A 302 -8.10 -8.84 19.76
C GLU A 302 -8.51 -9.67 20.99
N MET A 303 -9.42 -9.18 21.84
CA MET A 303 -9.94 -9.94 22.99
C MET A 303 -11.09 -10.88 22.62
N GLN A 304 -11.61 -10.80 21.39
CA GLN A 304 -12.67 -11.70 20.92
C GLN A 304 -12.10 -13.10 20.67
N LYS A 305 -12.90 -14.14 20.93
CA LYS A 305 -12.49 -15.56 20.83
C LYS A 305 -12.48 -16.12 19.40
N VAL A 306 -12.76 -15.30 18.41
CA VAL A 306 -12.87 -15.72 17.00
C VAL A 306 -11.48 -15.61 16.37
N SER A 307 -11.11 -16.51 15.45
CA SER A 307 -9.93 -16.30 14.61
C SER A 307 -10.32 -15.48 13.37
N TRP A 308 -9.48 -14.53 12.96
CA TRP A 308 -9.73 -13.76 11.74
C TRP A 308 -8.45 -13.35 11.04
N TRP A 309 -8.60 -13.10 9.75
CA TRP A 309 -7.55 -12.50 8.93
C TRP A 309 -7.53 -10.99 9.10
N VAL A 310 -6.33 -10.41 9.07
CA VAL A 310 -6.14 -8.98 9.18
C VAL A 310 -5.38 -8.47 7.97
N PHE A 311 -5.92 -7.45 7.32
CA PHE A 311 -5.29 -6.71 6.24
C PHE A 311 -5.14 -5.26 6.69
N LYS A 312 -3.92 -4.69 6.63
CA LYS A 312 -3.67 -3.32 7.04
C LYS A 312 -2.96 -2.58 5.92
N ALA A 313 -3.36 -1.34 5.69
CA ALA A 313 -2.61 -0.42 4.85
C ALA A 313 -2.81 1.01 5.30
N ARG A 314 -1.86 1.86 4.97
CA ARG A 314 -1.95 3.30 5.27
C ARG A 314 -1.53 4.11 4.05
N ALA A 315 -2.44 4.95 3.58
CA ALA A 315 -2.11 5.91 2.53
C ALA A 315 -1.21 7.03 3.08
N SER A 316 -0.33 7.53 2.22
CA SER A 316 0.54 8.66 2.49
C SER A 316 0.47 9.65 1.34
N LEU A 317 0.93 10.89 1.58
CA LEU A 317 0.95 11.92 0.53
C LEU A 317 1.75 11.48 -0.70
N THR A 318 2.81 10.67 -0.52
CA THR A 318 3.62 10.15 -1.63
C THR A 318 2.90 9.05 -2.43
N MET A 319 1.90 8.38 -1.83
CA MET A 319 1.11 7.35 -2.50
C MET A 319 0.02 7.92 -3.39
N GLN A 320 -0.47 9.14 -3.14
CA GLN A 320 -1.63 9.70 -3.84
C GLN A 320 -1.53 9.69 -5.37
N ASN A 321 -0.31 9.79 -5.90
CA ASN A 321 -0.06 9.73 -7.34
C ASN A 321 0.61 8.43 -7.79
N THR A 322 0.90 7.49 -6.89
CA THR A 322 1.58 6.24 -7.26
C THR A 322 0.53 5.15 -7.52
N PRO A 323 0.40 4.65 -8.77
CA PRO A 323 -0.63 3.67 -9.10
C PRO A 323 -0.62 2.44 -8.19
N TYR A 324 -1.80 2.11 -7.68
CA TYR A 324 -2.07 0.94 -6.84
C TYR A 324 -1.23 0.85 -5.56
N ALA A 325 -0.69 1.97 -5.06
CA ALA A 325 0.22 1.97 -3.93
C ALA A 325 -0.45 1.56 -2.62
N LEU A 326 -1.67 2.04 -2.35
CA LEU A 326 -2.42 1.59 -1.16
C LEU A 326 -2.73 0.10 -1.24
N LEU A 327 -3.15 -0.39 -2.41
CA LEU A 327 -3.43 -1.80 -2.63
C LEU A 327 -2.16 -2.65 -2.48
N ARG A 328 -1.02 -2.18 -2.98
CA ARG A 328 0.29 -2.82 -2.77
C ARG A 328 0.59 -2.92 -1.29
N ASP A 329 0.36 -1.86 -0.52
CA ASP A 329 0.61 -1.86 0.92
C ASP A 329 -0.23 -2.90 1.69
N ILE A 330 -1.47 -3.17 1.25
CA ILE A 330 -2.33 -4.22 1.82
C ILE A 330 -1.66 -5.60 1.71
N PHE A 331 -1.20 -5.96 0.51
CA PHE A 331 -0.56 -7.25 0.26
C PHE A 331 0.84 -7.33 0.86
N SER A 332 1.60 -6.25 0.78
CA SER A 332 2.91 -6.18 1.41
C SER A 332 2.83 -6.30 2.93
N PHE A 333 1.75 -5.83 3.56
CA PHE A 333 1.49 -6.09 4.96
C PHE A 333 1.19 -7.57 5.23
N ARG A 334 0.27 -8.17 4.48
CA ARG A 334 -0.19 -9.52 4.77
C ARG A 334 0.86 -10.60 4.47
N PHE A 335 1.69 -10.38 3.45
CA PHE A 335 2.73 -11.31 3.01
C PHE A 335 4.13 -10.88 3.41
N GLU A 336 4.24 -9.87 4.27
CA GLU A 336 5.50 -9.45 4.89
C GLU A 336 6.56 -9.06 3.86
N ILE A 337 6.11 -8.49 2.74
CA ILE A 337 6.96 -7.92 1.70
C ILE A 337 7.47 -6.58 2.21
N GLN A 338 8.78 -6.52 2.41
CA GLN A 338 9.46 -5.31 2.81
C GLN A 338 9.73 -4.45 1.58
N GLU A 339 9.76 -3.13 1.77
CA GLU A 339 10.21 -2.22 0.71
C GLU A 339 11.70 -2.49 0.35
N SER A 340 12.47 -3.07 1.28
CA SER A 340 13.88 -3.43 1.09
C SER A 340 14.11 -4.78 0.44
N ASP A 341 13.05 -5.60 0.31
CA ASP A 341 13.17 -6.89 -0.34
C ASP A 341 13.56 -6.69 -1.81
N PRO A 342 14.62 -7.39 -2.29
CA PRO A 342 14.88 -7.51 -3.72
C PRO A 342 13.66 -8.05 -4.45
N LEU A 343 13.53 -7.74 -5.73
CA LEU A 343 12.34 -8.10 -6.51
C LEU A 343 12.03 -9.60 -6.45
N ALA A 344 13.06 -10.45 -6.53
CA ALA A 344 12.92 -11.90 -6.43
C ALA A 344 12.35 -12.38 -5.08
N VAL A 345 12.73 -11.73 -3.97
CA VAL A 345 12.21 -12.07 -2.63
C VAL A 345 10.77 -11.59 -2.49
N ALA A 346 10.46 -10.41 -3.03
CA ALA A 346 9.08 -9.91 -3.08
C ALA A 346 8.17 -10.84 -3.90
N HIS A 347 8.68 -11.39 -5.01
CA HIS A 347 7.98 -12.41 -5.81
C HIS A 347 7.71 -13.67 -4.99
N GLU A 348 8.75 -14.27 -4.41
CA GLU A 348 8.63 -15.49 -3.61
C GLU A 348 7.61 -15.35 -2.46
N LYS A 349 7.66 -14.23 -1.73
CA LYS A 349 6.71 -13.96 -0.64
C LYS A 349 5.28 -13.78 -1.13
N LEU A 350 5.08 -13.10 -2.26
CA LEU A 350 3.76 -12.93 -2.86
C LEU A 350 3.20 -14.29 -3.31
N GLU A 351 4.01 -15.10 -4.01
CA GLU A 351 3.65 -16.43 -4.49
C GLU A 351 3.28 -17.36 -3.31
N ALA A 352 4.13 -17.40 -2.27
CA ALA A 352 3.89 -18.18 -1.06
C ALA A 352 2.59 -17.77 -0.36
N GLY A 353 2.35 -16.45 -0.21
CA GLY A 353 1.14 -15.92 0.40
C GLY A 353 -0.14 -16.32 -0.35
N PHE A 354 -0.14 -16.21 -1.68
CA PHE A 354 -1.28 -16.66 -2.50
C PHE A 354 -1.49 -18.17 -2.40
N CYS A 355 -0.42 -18.97 -2.47
CA CYS A 355 -0.52 -20.43 -2.32
C CYS A 355 -1.04 -20.84 -0.92
N GLU A 356 -0.68 -20.09 0.13
CA GLU A 356 -1.14 -20.35 1.50
C GLU A 356 -2.65 -20.13 1.64
N PHE A 357 -3.17 -19.04 1.06
CA PHE A 357 -4.58 -18.70 1.12
C PHE A 357 -5.44 -19.46 0.11
N MET A 358 -4.86 -19.91 -0.99
CA MET A 358 -5.56 -20.55 -2.10
C MET A 358 -5.05 -21.97 -2.34
N ARG A 359 -4.79 -22.74 -1.27
CA ARG A 359 -4.18 -24.09 -1.33
C ARG A 359 -4.87 -25.09 -2.27
N ASN A 360 -6.17 -24.94 -2.48
CA ASN A 360 -6.98 -25.80 -3.34
C ASN A 360 -7.15 -25.24 -4.76
N ASP A 361 -6.48 -24.14 -5.08
CA ASP A 361 -6.58 -23.44 -6.35
C ASP A 361 -5.33 -23.71 -7.19
N ALA A 362 -5.51 -24.47 -8.28
CA ALA A 362 -4.41 -24.80 -9.18
C ALA A 362 -3.81 -23.56 -9.88
N ASP A 363 -4.55 -22.44 -9.93
CA ASP A 363 -4.12 -21.19 -10.55
C ASP A 363 -3.59 -20.15 -9.53
N ALA A 364 -3.39 -20.53 -8.25
CA ALA A 364 -2.91 -19.60 -7.22
C ALA A 364 -1.65 -18.82 -7.63
N LEU A 365 -0.69 -19.50 -8.27
CA LEU A 365 0.55 -18.88 -8.75
C LEU A 365 0.30 -17.86 -9.86
N ARG A 366 -0.54 -18.22 -10.85
CA ARG A 366 -0.94 -17.30 -11.92
C ARG A 366 -1.62 -16.04 -11.36
N LYS A 367 -2.50 -16.22 -10.37
CA LYS A 367 -3.20 -15.12 -9.68
C LYS A 367 -2.21 -14.20 -8.97
N ALA A 368 -1.24 -14.78 -8.28
CA ALA A 368 -0.16 -14.03 -7.63
C ALA A 368 0.62 -13.17 -8.63
N HIS A 369 0.98 -13.71 -9.79
CA HIS A 369 1.79 -12.97 -10.77
C HIS A 369 1.00 -11.84 -11.44
N VAL A 370 -0.27 -12.09 -11.81
CA VAL A 370 -1.13 -11.08 -12.43
C VAL A 370 -1.41 -9.94 -11.46
N ILE A 371 -1.76 -10.25 -10.21
CA ILE A 371 -1.98 -9.25 -9.17
C ILE A 371 -0.67 -8.54 -8.85
N GLY A 372 0.42 -9.27 -8.62
CA GLY A 372 1.74 -8.72 -8.33
C GLY A 372 2.23 -7.74 -9.39
N HIS A 373 1.98 -8.02 -10.67
CA HIS A 373 2.29 -7.08 -11.75
C HIS A 373 1.46 -5.80 -11.64
N LEU A 374 0.14 -5.91 -11.40
CA LEU A 374 -0.74 -4.75 -11.18
C LEU A 374 -0.26 -3.90 -10.00
N LEU A 375 0.19 -4.52 -8.91
CA LEU A 375 0.74 -3.84 -7.73
C LEU A 375 2.08 -3.14 -7.99
N GLY A 376 2.68 -3.33 -9.17
CA GLY A 376 3.93 -2.72 -9.57
C GLY A 376 5.18 -3.54 -9.24
N LEU A 377 5.05 -4.75 -8.69
CA LEU A 377 6.19 -5.65 -8.38
C LEU A 377 6.78 -6.34 -9.63
N ASN A 378 6.59 -5.78 -10.82
CA ASN A 378 7.14 -6.23 -12.10
C ASN A 378 7.30 -7.76 -12.29
N PHE A 379 6.23 -8.42 -12.73
CA PHE A 379 6.26 -9.81 -13.19
C PHE A 379 6.35 -9.93 -14.73
N SER A 380 6.95 -8.97 -15.43
CA SER A 380 6.97 -8.97 -16.92
C SER A 380 7.64 -10.22 -17.53
N HIS A 381 8.56 -10.86 -16.81
CA HIS A 381 9.22 -12.10 -17.26
C HIS A 381 8.44 -13.38 -16.91
N SER A 382 7.30 -13.26 -16.24
CA SER A 382 6.47 -14.40 -15.87
C SER A 382 5.84 -15.06 -17.09
N PRO A 383 5.91 -16.39 -17.24
CA PRO A 383 5.19 -17.10 -18.31
C PRO A 383 3.67 -16.95 -18.18
N HIS A 384 3.16 -16.67 -16.97
CA HIS A 384 1.74 -16.46 -16.74
C HIS A 384 1.21 -15.12 -17.26
N LEU A 385 2.10 -14.19 -17.63
CA LEU A 385 1.75 -12.88 -18.16
C LEU A 385 2.00 -12.77 -19.67
N GLN A 386 2.50 -13.83 -20.30
CA GLN A 386 2.66 -13.87 -21.74
C GLN A 386 1.33 -13.55 -22.43
N GLY A 387 1.36 -12.61 -23.38
CA GLY A 387 0.19 -12.15 -24.13
C GLY A 387 -0.79 -11.25 -23.38
N LEU A 388 -0.62 -11.04 -22.06
CA LEU A 388 -1.35 -10.06 -21.25
C LEU A 388 -0.63 -8.71 -21.19
N LEU A 389 0.70 -8.69 -21.29
CA LEU A 389 1.48 -7.45 -21.27
C LEU A 389 1.20 -6.56 -22.49
N ASP A 390 0.80 -7.16 -23.61
CA ASP A 390 0.41 -6.47 -24.84
C ASP A 390 -1.03 -5.92 -24.79
N ASP A 391 -1.77 -6.21 -23.70
CA ASP A 391 -3.13 -5.73 -23.45
C ASP A 391 -3.32 -5.35 -21.97
N PRO A 392 -2.79 -4.19 -21.53
CA PRO A 392 -2.87 -3.74 -20.14
C PRO A 392 -4.29 -3.71 -19.57
N ARG A 393 -5.29 -3.42 -20.41
CA ARG A 393 -6.70 -3.33 -19.99
C ARG A 393 -7.22 -4.70 -19.58
N GLN A 394 -6.93 -5.70 -20.40
CA GLN A 394 -7.24 -7.09 -20.10
C GLN A 394 -6.51 -7.55 -18.82
N LEU A 395 -5.22 -7.23 -18.67
CA LEU A 395 -4.46 -7.55 -17.47
C LEU A 395 -5.13 -6.97 -16.22
N ARG A 396 -5.55 -5.70 -16.26
CA ARG A 396 -6.27 -5.05 -15.16
C ARG A 396 -7.60 -5.71 -14.85
N GLN A 397 -8.42 -6.04 -15.86
CA GLN A 397 -9.71 -6.71 -15.65
C GLN A 397 -9.53 -8.10 -15.01
N LEU A 398 -8.57 -8.87 -15.50
CA LEU A 398 -8.23 -10.18 -14.94
C LEU A 398 -7.73 -10.06 -13.50
N ALA A 399 -6.88 -9.07 -13.21
CA ALA A 399 -6.39 -8.80 -11.86
C ALA A 399 -7.52 -8.44 -10.89
N LEU A 400 -8.48 -7.60 -11.29
CA LEU A 400 -9.67 -7.26 -10.50
C LEU A 400 -10.52 -8.50 -10.18
N PHE A 401 -10.72 -9.37 -11.17
CA PHE A 401 -11.42 -10.64 -10.99
C PHE A 401 -10.69 -11.55 -10.01
N TYR A 402 -9.38 -11.72 -10.17
CA TYR A 402 -8.56 -12.53 -9.26
C TYR A 402 -8.50 -11.96 -7.84
N LEU A 403 -8.51 -10.64 -7.67
CA LEU A 403 -8.60 -10.00 -6.36
C LEU A 403 -9.93 -10.34 -5.66
N THR A 404 -11.04 -10.31 -6.40
CA THR A 404 -12.35 -10.69 -5.84
C THR A 404 -12.38 -12.17 -5.45
N GLN A 405 -11.81 -13.05 -6.29
CA GLN A 405 -11.67 -14.47 -5.95
C GLN A 405 -10.78 -14.71 -4.73
N PHE A 406 -9.66 -13.99 -4.61
CA PHE A 406 -8.78 -14.06 -3.46
C PHE A 406 -9.53 -13.72 -2.17
N PHE A 407 -10.16 -12.56 -2.07
CA PHE A 407 -10.88 -12.15 -0.85
C PHE A 407 -12.12 -12.99 -0.59
N ASN A 408 -12.81 -13.48 -1.62
CA ASN A 408 -13.88 -14.45 -1.43
C ASN A 408 -13.35 -15.76 -0.81
N THR A 409 -12.21 -16.27 -1.30
CA THR A 409 -11.57 -17.49 -0.76
C THR A 409 -11.09 -17.29 0.67
N VAL A 410 -10.47 -16.15 0.96
CA VAL A 410 -10.03 -15.74 2.31
C VAL A 410 -11.21 -15.76 3.28
N THR A 411 -12.32 -15.14 2.89
CA THR A 411 -13.51 -15.00 3.75
C THR A 411 -14.30 -16.30 3.93
N LEU A 412 -14.18 -17.26 3.00
CA LEU A 412 -14.71 -18.61 3.16
C LEU A 412 -13.94 -19.44 4.21
N GLN A 413 -12.66 -19.13 4.45
CA GLN A 413 -11.83 -19.83 5.42
C GLN A 413 -11.98 -19.25 6.83
N SER A 414 -11.96 -17.92 6.95
CA SER A 414 -12.11 -17.21 8.22
C SER A 414 -12.59 -15.79 7.94
N PRO A 415 -13.33 -15.14 8.87
CA PRO A 415 -13.67 -13.73 8.75
C PRO A 415 -12.43 -12.85 8.54
N ALA A 416 -12.60 -11.71 7.87
CA ALA A 416 -11.51 -10.78 7.58
C ALA A 416 -11.81 -9.36 8.09
N LEU A 417 -10.80 -8.72 8.69
CA LEU A 417 -10.80 -7.30 9.05
C LEU A 417 -9.77 -6.56 8.20
N MET A 418 -10.24 -5.62 7.38
CA MET A 418 -9.41 -4.73 6.58
C MET A 418 -9.37 -3.35 7.25
N MET A 419 -8.21 -2.91 7.71
CA MET A 419 -8.02 -1.60 8.33
C MET A 419 -7.20 -0.70 7.42
N LEU A 420 -7.82 0.36 6.91
CA LEU A 420 -7.21 1.27 5.94
C LEU A 420 -7.14 2.68 6.54
N ASP A 421 -5.94 3.21 6.73
CA ASP A 421 -5.72 4.51 7.38
C ASP A 421 -5.34 5.62 6.37
N ASP A 422 -5.68 6.86 6.71
CA ASP A 422 -5.40 8.07 5.93
C ASP A 422 -5.89 8.05 4.47
N LEU A 423 -7.05 7.43 4.20
CA LEU A 423 -7.55 7.17 2.83
C LEU A 423 -7.69 8.40 1.92
N GLN A 424 -7.77 9.60 2.50
CA GLN A 424 -7.77 10.84 1.72
C GLN A 424 -6.54 10.98 0.80
N TRP A 425 -5.41 10.31 1.11
CA TRP A 425 -4.17 10.33 0.32
C TRP A 425 -3.96 9.07 -0.54
N ALA A 426 -4.96 8.21 -0.66
CA ALA A 426 -4.87 7.03 -1.52
C ALA A 426 -4.85 7.43 -3.00
N ASP A 427 -4.19 6.63 -3.83
CA ASP A 427 -4.28 6.75 -5.28
C ASP A 427 -5.66 6.32 -5.80
N ASN A 428 -6.10 6.94 -6.89
CA ASN A 428 -7.43 6.69 -7.46
C ASN A 428 -7.54 5.24 -7.96
N GLY A 429 -6.49 4.69 -8.56
CA GLY A 429 -6.43 3.28 -8.96
C GLY A 429 -6.76 2.31 -7.82
N SER A 430 -6.20 2.49 -6.63
CA SER A 430 -6.51 1.70 -5.44
C SER A 430 -7.95 1.92 -4.96
N LEU A 431 -8.44 3.16 -4.95
CA LEU A 431 -9.82 3.46 -4.55
C LEU A 431 -10.85 2.81 -5.48
N ASP A 432 -10.59 2.84 -6.79
CA ASP A 432 -11.42 2.17 -7.80
C ASP A 432 -11.44 0.65 -7.59
N VAL A 433 -10.27 0.05 -7.33
CA VAL A 433 -10.16 -1.40 -7.06
C VAL A 433 -10.91 -1.78 -5.78
N LEU A 434 -10.80 -0.99 -4.71
CA LEU A 434 -11.48 -1.26 -3.44
C LEU A 434 -13.01 -1.14 -3.59
N ASN A 435 -13.51 -0.11 -4.26
CA ASN A 435 -14.94 0.01 -4.55
C ASN A 435 -15.45 -1.13 -5.43
N TYR A 436 -14.68 -1.51 -6.46
CA TYR A 436 -14.99 -2.67 -7.29
C TYR A 436 -15.06 -3.95 -6.44
N LEU A 437 -14.05 -4.19 -5.59
CA LEU A 437 -13.98 -5.35 -4.72
C LEU A 437 -15.19 -5.43 -3.79
N PHE A 438 -15.51 -4.38 -3.06
CA PHE A 438 -16.65 -4.38 -2.12
C PHE A 438 -18.00 -4.53 -2.84
N SER A 439 -18.10 -4.02 -4.07
CA SER A 439 -19.32 -4.14 -4.87
C SER A 439 -19.52 -5.55 -5.45
N ASN A 440 -18.43 -6.28 -5.70
CA ASN A 440 -18.46 -7.60 -6.34
C ASN A 440 -18.29 -8.78 -5.36
N LEU A 441 -17.89 -8.54 -4.12
CA LEU A 441 -17.92 -9.57 -3.08
C LEU A 441 -19.37 -9.95 -2.71
N PRO A 442 -19.63 -11.23 -2.37
CA PRO A 442 -20.94 -11.64 -1.88
C PRO A 442 -21.38 -10.80 -0.68
N THR A 443 -22.68 -10.47 -0.61
CA THR A 443 -23.25 -9.77 0.54
C THR A 443 -23.05 -10.53 1.85
N ALA A 444 -22.97 -11.86 1.76
CA ALA A 444 -22.72 -12.77 2.88
C ALA A 444 -21.23 -13.02 3.20
N ALA A 445 -20.29 -12.33 2.53
CA ALA A 445 -18.87 -12.49 2.82
C ALA A 445 -18.55 -11.90 4.20
N PRO A 446 -18.00 -12.67 5.17
CA PRO A 446 -17.68 -12.18 6.52
C PRO A 446 -16.45 -11.26 6.51
N LEU A 447 -16.60 -10.04 6.00
CA LEU A 447 -15.55 -9.05 5.89
C LEU A 447 -16.01 -7.71 6.46
N MET A 448 -15.20 -7.14 7.36
CA MET A 448 -15.35 -5.76 7.80
C MET A 448 -14.18 -4.92 7.25
N ALA A 449 -14.48 -3.83 6.56
CA ALA A 449 -13.50 -2.82 6.16
C ALA A 449 -13.65 -1.57 7.04
N LEU A 450 -12.70 -1.31 7.92
CA LEU A 450 -12.61 -0.08 8.72
C LEU A 450 -11.67 0.90 8.03
N VAL A 451 -12.26 1.93 7.44
CA VAL A 451 -11.60 2.97 6.66
C VAL A 451 -11.53 4.25 7.48
N VAL A 452 -10.34 4.80 7.66
CA VAL A 452 -10.11 6.04 8.39
C VAL A 452 -9.70 7.12 7.39
N ALA A 453 -10.45 8.24 7.38
CA ALA A 453 -10.23 9.31 6.43
C ALA A 453 -10.52 10.70 7.00
N ARG A 454 -10.19 11.74 6.23
CA ARG A 454 -10.67 13.12 6.42
C ARG A 454 -11.90 13.37 5.55
N PRO A 455 -12.73 14.38 5.88
CA PRO A 455 -13.87 14.77 5.05
C PRO A 455 -13.51 15.02 3.57
N THR A 456 -12.30 15.51 3.31
CA THR A 456 -11.75 15.76 1.97
C THR A 456 -11.74 14.53 1.05
N LEU A 457 -11.79 13.30 1.58
CA LEU A 457 -11.95 12.10 0.77
C LEU A 457 -13.23 12.16 -0.08
N PHE A 458 -14.34 12.64 0.48
CA PHE A 458 -15.61 12.74 -0.24
C PHE A 458 -15.66 13.94 -1.19
N GLU A 459 -14.73 14.89 -1.05
CA GLU A 459 -14.56 16.00 -2.00
C GLU A 459 -13.75 15.54 -3.21
N SER A 460 -12.64 14.83 -2.99
CA SER A 460 -11.76 14.32 -4.05
C SER A 460 -12.30 13.08 -4.74
N TYR A 461 -13.03 12.23 -4.01
CA TYR A 461 -13.63 10.99 -4.50
C TYR A 461 -15.09 10.85 -4.02
N PRO A 462 -16.06 11.58 -4.63
CA PRO A 462 -17.45 11.62 -4.15
C PRO A 462 -18.21 10.29 -4.22
N ARG A 463 -17.74 9.33 -5.03
CA ARG A 463 -18.38 8.02 -5.22
C ARG A 463 -18.00 6.98 -4.15
N TRP A 464 -17.17 7.34 -3.18
CA TRP A 464 -16.70 6.39 -2.17
C TRP A 464 -17.87 5.75 -1.40
N GLY A 465 -18.02 4.42 -1.54
CA GLY A 465 -19.09 3.66 -0.91
C GLY A 465 -20.51 3.90 -1.48
N ALA A 466 -20.66 4.67 -2.56
CA ALA A 466 -21.96 4.97 -3.16
C ALA A 466 -22.68 3.71 -3.69
N ASP A 467 -21.92 2.73 -4.18
CA ASP A 467 -22.43 1.47 -4.74
C ASP A 467 -22.67 0.38 -3.68
N LEU A 468 -22.64 0.74 -2.39
CA LEU A 468 -22.79 -0.18 -1.25
C LEU A 468 -24.03 0.14 -0.39
N PRO A 469 -25.25 0.15 -0.96
CA PRO A 469 -26.45 0.49 -0.21
C PRO A 469 -26.68 -0.48 0.94
N GLY A 470 -26.91 0.07 2.14
CA GLY A 470 -27.14 -0.70 3.37
C GLY A 470 -25.91 -1.44 3.93
N ARG A 471 -24.72 -1.28 3.32
CA ARG A 471 -23.46 -1.93 3.73
C ARG A 471 -22.34 -0.95 4.04
N HIS A 472 -22.51 0.32 3.67
CA HIS A 472 -21.56 1.40 4.00
C HIS A 472 -22.10 2.30 5.10
N THR A 473 -21.35 2.45 6.19
CA THR A 473 -21.66 3.34 7.32
C THR A 473 -20.58 4.40 7.48
N VAL A 474 -20.98 5.68 7.56
CA VAL A 474 -20.04 6.80 7.80
C VAL A 474 -20.18 7.29 9.25
N LEU A 475 -19.09 7.26 10.02
CA LEU A 475 -19.02 7.74 11.39
C LEU A 475 -18.20 9.03 11.46
N ASN A 476 -18.84 10.17 11.75
CA ASN A 476 -18.15 11.46 11.83
C ASN A 476 -17.78 11.82 13.28
N LEU A 477 -16.48 12.03 13.54
CA LEU A 477 -15.97 12.44 14.86
C LEU A 477 -15.98 13.96 15.01
N LYS A 478 -16.65 14.43 16.06
CA LYS A 478 -16.72 15.84 16.46
C LYS A 478 -15.64 16.18 17.50
N PRO A 479 -15.22 17.45 17.64
CA PRO A 479 -14.39 17.90 18.77
C PRO A 479 -14.97 17.48 20.11
N LEU A 480 -14.09 17.23 21.09
CA LEU A 480 -14.49 16.97 22.46
C LEU A 480 -15.18 18.20 23.04
N ASP A 481 -16.23 18.00 23.82
CA ASP A 481 -16.83 19.11 24.54
C ASP A 481 -15.91 19.60 25.69
N LYS A 482 -16.30 20.69 26.37
CA LYS A 482 -15.50 21.25 27.46
C LYS A 482 -15.36 20.31 28.66
N SER A 483 -16.35 19.45 28.91
CA SER A 483 -16.31 18.50 30.02
C SER A 483 -15.38 17.33 29.71
N GLU A 484 -15.46 16.80 28.49
CA GLU A 484 -14.58 15.75 27.95
C GLU A 484 -13.14 16.25 27.87
N SER A 485 -12.92 17.49 27.41
CA SER A 485 -11.59 18.11 27.35
C SER A 485 -10.96 18.25 28.73
N ARG A 486 -11.72 18.69 29.75
CA ARG A 486 -11.24 18.75 31.13
C ARG A 486 -10.89 17.37 31.68
N HIS A 487 -11.72 16.37 31.36
CA HIS A 487 -11.47 15.00 31.78
C HIS A 487 -10.17 14.46 31.16
N LEU A 488 -9.95 14.69 29.87
CA LEU A 488 -8.73 14.31 29.18
C LEU A 488 -7.49 15.04 29.75
N VAL A 489 -7.57 16.33 30.06
CA VAL A 489 -6.47 17.07 30.72
C VAL A 489 -6.17 16.49 32.11
N GLY A 490 -7.19 16.11 32.87
CA GLY A 490 -7.03 15.46 34.16
C GLY A 490 -6.30 14.11 34.06
N GLU A 491 -6.64 13.30 33.05
CA GLU A 491 -5.93 12.05 32.76
C GLU A 491 -4.48 12.30 32.35
N LEU A 492 -4.23 13.26 31.44
CA LEU A 492 -2.87 13.57 30.95
C LEU A 492 -1.95 14.15 32.03
N LEU A 493 -2.49 14.89 33.00
CA LEU A 493 -1.76 15.53 34.09
C LEU A 493 -1.98 14.84 35.44
N CYS A 494 -2.36 13.56 35.44
CA CYS A 494 -2.68 12.82 36.68
C CYS A 494 -1.51 12.72 37.67
N LYS A 495 -0.26 12.89 37.20
CA LYS A 495 0.95 12.92 38.02
C LYS A 495 1.21 14.28 38.69
N VAL A 496 0.40 15.30 38.41
CA VAL A 496 0.43 16.61 39.09
C VAL A 496 -0.54 16.56 40.27
N PRO A 497 -0.07 16.48 41.53
CA PRO A 497 -0.94 16.25 42.69
C PRO A 497 -2.02 17.32 42.88
N ASP A 498 -1.66 18.58 42.59
CA ASP A 498 -2.55 19.75 42.66
C ASP A 498 -2.47 20.54 41.35
N LEU A 499 -3.21 20.10 40.32
CA LEU A 499 -3.23 20.79 39.03
C LEU A 499 -3.91 22.16 39.15
N PRO A 500 -3.19 23.30 38.94
CA PRO A 500 -3.79 24.62 39.04
C PRO A 500 -4.88 24.83 37.99
N ASP A 501 -6.02 25.41 38.39
CA ASP A 501 -7.13 25.71 37.48
C ASP A 501 -6.71 26.60 36.31
N ALA A 502 -5.73 27.49 36.54
CA ALA A 502 -5.13 28.31 35.50
C ALA A 502 -4.56 27.44 34.36
N ILE A 503 -3.77 26.40 34.66
CA ILE A 503 -3.22 25.49 33.63
C ILE A 503 -4.33 24.68 32.96
N ARG A 504 -5.30 24.21 33.74
CA ARG A 504 -6.41 23.40 33.22
C ARG A 504 -7.24 24.18 32.21
N GLU A 505 -7.70 25.37 32.57
CA GLU A 505 -8.53 26.21 31.70
C GLU A 505 -7.72 26.78 30.53
N LEU A 506 -6.41 26.99 30.72
CA LEU A 506 -5.49 27.39 29.65
C LEU A 506 -5.42 26.34 28.55
N VAL A 507 -5.19 25.08 28.92
CA VAL A 507 -5.08 23.97 27.97
C VAL A 507 -6.44 23.67 27.33
N VAL A 508 -7.52 23.61 28.12
CA VAL A 508 -8.90 23.37 27.62
C VAL A 508 -9.38 24.49 26.71
N GLY A 509 -9.14 25.75 27.08
CA GLY A 509 -9.52 26.92 26.31
C GLY A 509 -8.72 27.04 25.01
N GLY A 510 -7.42 26.77 25.06
CA GLY A 510 -6.53 26.88 23.90
C GLY A 510 -6.77 25.82 22.83
N ALA A 511 -7.22 24.62 23.20
CA ALA A 511 -7.30 23.49 22.27
C ALA A 511 -8.64 23.31 21.54
N GLU A 512 -9.68 24.05 21.94
CA GLU A 512 -11.04 24.00 21.36
C GLU A 512 -11.59 22.57 21.13
N GLY A 513 -11.30 21.65 22.07
CA GLY A 513 -11.78 20.28 22.00
C GLY A 513 -10.98 19.34 21.08
N ASN A 514 -9.83 19.76 20.54
CA ASN A 514 -8.94 18.89 19.77
C ASN A 514 -7.97 18.13 20.71
N PRO A 515 -8.10 16.80 20.86
CA PRO A 515 -7.24 15.99 21.75
C PRO A 515 -5.74 16.12 21.45
N PHE A 516 -5.37 16.16 20.17
CA PHE A 516 -3.98 16.31 19.78
C PHE A 516 -3.41 17.66 20.21
N TYR A 517 -4.21 18.72 20.07
CA TYR A 517 -3.77 20.05 20.47
C TYR A 517 -3.63 20.17 21.99
N LEU A 518 -4.52 19.54 22.77
CA LEU A 518 -4.39 19.43 24.22
C LEU A 518 -3.05 18.77 24.61
N GLU A 519 -2.69 17.65 23.98
CA GLU A 519 -1.42 16.96 24.23
C GLU A 519 -0.20 17.81 23.89
N GLU A 520 -0.20 18.48 22.74
CA GLU A 520 0.94 19.30 22.30
C GLU A 520 1.12 20.57 23.14
N LEU A 521 0.04 21.18 23.62
CA LEU A 521 0.11 22.30 24.57
C LEU A 521 0.80 21.88 25.86
N ILE A 522 0.46 20.71 26.40
CA ILE A 522 1.10 20.21 27.61
C ILE A 522 2.58 19.87 27.33
N LYS A 523 2.92 19.28 26.18
CA LYS A 523 4.31 19.01 25.80
C LYS A 523 5.14 20.27 25.64
N MET A 524 4.57 21.33 25.08
CA MET A 524 5.21 22.64 25.04
C MET A 524 5.49 23.17 26.45
N LEU A 525 4.54 23.04 27.39
CA LEU A 525 4.76 23.43 28.78
C LEU A 525 5.87 22.61 29.45
N ILE A 526 6.04 21.35 29.07
CA ILE A 526 7.16 20.50 29.52
C ILE A 526 8.49 20.95 28.89
N ASP A 527 8.52 21.16 27.58
CA ASP A 527 9.71 21.60 26.84
C ASP A 527 10.24 22.95 27.39
N GLN A 528 9.34 23.84 27.82
CA GLN A 528 9.67 25.13 28.45
C GLN A 528 9.96 25.04 29.96
N ARG A 529 9.89 23.83 30.53
CA ARG A 529 10.09 23.51 31.96
C ARG A 529 9.09 24.18 32.91
N VAL A 530 7.90 24.55 32.42
CA VAL A 530 6.77 24.98 33.25
C VAL A 530 6.22 23.79 34.03
N ILE A 531 6.10 22.64 33.35
CA ILE A 531 5.82 21.35 33.95
C ILE A 531 7.13 20.56 33.92
N GLN A 532 7.58 20.07 35.08
CA GLN A 532 8.79 19.27 35.18
C GLN A 532 8.39 17.84 35.52
N PRO A 533 8.52 16.89 34.57
CA PRO A 533 8.15 15.51 34.79
C PRO A 533 9.15 14.85 35.74
N GLY A 534 8.62 14.17 36.76
CA GLY A 534 9.35 13.27 37.65
C GLY A 534 8.85 11.83 37.51
N ALA A 535 9.56 10.88 38.14
CA ALA A 535 9.22 9.45 38.04
C ALA A 535 7.81 9.13 38.57
N GLU A 536 7.47 9.65 39.76
CA GLU A 536 6.17 9.42 40.42
C GLU A 536 5.28 10.67 40.45
N THR A 537 5.86 11.87 40.60
CA THR A 537 5.12 13.14 40.71
C THR A 537 5.74 14.22 39.83
N TRP A 538 4.90 15.05 39.22
CA TRP A 538 5.30 16.18 38.37
C TRP A 538 5.11 17.49 39.13
N THR A 539 6.03 18.43 38.92
CA THR A 539 5.99 19.75 39.58
C THR A 539 5.71 20.86 38.59
N VAL A 540 4.91 21.84 39.01
CA VAL A 540 4.58 23.03 38.22
C VAL A 540 5.36 24.24 38.75
N GLU A 541 6.09 24.93 37.89
CA GLU A 541 6.83 26.14 38.24
C GLU A 541 5.99 27.40 37.90
N SER A 542 5.20 27.85 38.87
CA SER A 542 4.21 28.93 38.71
C SER A 542 4.80 30.27 38.23
N SER A 543 6.07 30.56 38.52
CA SER A 543 6.76 31.77 38.05
C SER A 543 6.96 31.78 36.54
N ARG A 544 7.22 30.61 35.94
CA ARG A 544 7.35 30.45 34.48
C ARG A 544 6.00 30.51 33.79
N LEU A 545 4.95 29.98 34.42
CA LEU A 545 3.59 30.01 33.88
C LEU A 545 3.13 31.44 33.54
N ALA A 546 3.47 32.42 34.37
CA ALA A 546 3.13 33.83 34.14
C ALA A 546 3.87 34.47 32.95
N ALA A 547 5.01 33.91 32.55
CA ALA A 547 5.84 34.41 31.45
C ALA A 547 5.62 33.65 30.13
N VAL A 548 4.84 32.56 30.15
CA VAL A 548 4.59 31.74 28.97
C VAL A 548 3.58 32.42 28.07
N ASN A 549 3.96 32.65 26.82
CA ASN A 549 3.02 33.07 25.79
C ASN A 549 2.30 31.83 25.27
N ILE A 550 1.00 31.71 25.52
CA ILE A 550 0.22 30.57 25.04
C ILE A 550 -0.16 30.82 23.59
N PRO A 551 0.30 29.95 22.68
CA PRO A 551 -0.07 30.12 21.30
C PRO A 551 -1.55 29.83 21.08
N SER A 552 -2.13 30.54 20.10
CA SER A 552 -3.54 30.42 19.76
C SER A 552 -3.81 29.31 18.76
N THR A 553 -2.75 28.83 18.07
CA THR A 553 -2.85 27.78 17.07
C THR A 553 -1.90 26.62 17.34
N LEU A 554 -2.29 25.43 16.87
CA LEU A 554 -1.46 24.23 16.91
C LEU A 554 -0.12 24.41 16.19
N THR A 555 -0.08 25.18 15.10
CA THR A 555 1.14 25.50 14.35
C THR A 555 2.14 26.26 15.22
N GLU A 556 1.68 27.26 15.97
CA GLU A 556 2.55 28.05 16.85
C GLU A 556 3.04 27.22 18.04
N VAL A 557 2.24 26.27 18.55
CA VAL A 557 2.69 25.31 19.58
C VAL A 557 3.80 24.43 19.04
N LEU A 558 3.64 23.85 17.84
CA LEU A 558 4.69 23.06 17.21
C LEU A 558 5.95 23.88 16.94
N GLN A 559 5.80 25.15 16.53
CA GLN A 559 6.93 26.07 16.36
C GLN A 559 7.67 26.31 17.68
N ALA A 560 6.95 26.55 18.79
CA ALA A 560 7.56 26.73 20.11
C ALA A 560 8.33 25.47 20.56
N ARG A 561 7.83 24.27 20.23
CA ARG A 561 8.57 23.02 20.47
C ARG A 561 9.85 22.95 19.63
N LEU A 562 9.81 23.33 18.35
CA LEU A 562 11.00 23.40 17.49
C LEU A 562 12.04 24.42 17.98
N ASP A 563 11.59 25.53 18.55
CA ASP A 563 12.46 26.59 19.07
C ASP A 563 13.22 26.13 20.33
N SER A 564 12.67 25.17 21.08
CA SER A 564 13.32 24.55 22.25
C SER A 564 14.45 23.56 21.90
N LEU A 565 14.60 23.19 20.62
CA LEU A 565 15.62 22.26 20.15
C LEU A 565 17.02 22.90 20.11
N THR A 566 18.04 22.08 20.34
CA THR A 566 19.44 22.44 20.07
C THR A 566 19.67 22.68 18.58
N ALA A 567 20.76 23.37 18.23
CA ALA A 567 21.09 23.66 16.83
C ALA A 567 21.20 22.39 15.96
N THR A 568 21.85 21.34 16.47
CA THR A 568 22.01 20.06 15.76
C THR A 568 20.69 19.31 15.59
N GLU A 569 19.87 19.22 16.66
CA GLU A 569 18.54 18.59 16.59
C GLU A 569 17.65 19.29 15.57
N ARG A 570 17.63 20.63 15.59
CA ARG A 570 16.84 21.43 14.66
C ARG A 570 17.30 21.20 13.21
N LEU A 571 18.61 21.21 12.97
CA LEU A 571 19.19 20.98 11.64
C LEU A 571 18.81 19.60 11.09
N VAL A 572 18.93 18.54 11.91
CA VAL A 572 18.59 17.17 11.52
C VAL A 572 17.09 17.07 11.20
N LEU A 573 16.23 17.64 12.05
CA LEU A 573 14.79 17.60 11.84
C LEU A 573 14.34 18.40 10.60
N GLN A 574 14.98 19.54 10.32
CA GLN A 574 14.77 20.32 9.09
C GLN A 574 15.19 19.54 7.83
N ARG A 575 16.31 18.82 7.87
CA ARG A 575 16.73 17.98 6.72
C ARG A 575 15.79 16.80 6.52
N ALA A 576 15.34 16.18 7.61
CA ALA A 576 14.33 15.12 7.58
C ALA A 576 13.02 15.59 6.97
N SER A 577 12.58 16.82 7.26
CA SER A 577 11.34 17.36 6.70
C SER A 577 11.39 17.57 5.18
N VAL A 578 12.59 17.73 4.61
CA VAL A 578 12.79 17.78 3.14
C VAL A 578 12.65 16.40 2.51
N VAL A 579 13.19 15.34 3.14
CA VAL A 579 13.09 13.96 2.64
C VAL A 579 11.62 13.51 2.63
N GLY A 580 10.90 13.78 3.71
CA GLY A 580 9.48 13.47 3.83
C GLY A 580 9.11 12.96 5.21
N ARG A 581 7.85 12.51 5.34
CA ARG A 581 7.32 12.01 6.61
C ARG A 581 8.08 10.78 7.08
N VAL A 582 8.45 9.91 6.16
CA VAL A 582 9.37 8.79 6.36
C VAL A 582 10.71 9.17 5.78
N PHE A 583 11.78 8.93 6.52
CA PHE A 583 13.14 9.27 6.13
C PHE A 583 14.14 8.28 6.74
N TRP A 584 15.37 8.27 6.20
CA TRP A 584 16.40 7.31 6.58
C TRP A 584 17.66 8.02 7.07
N ALA A 585 18.28 7.50 8.12
CA ALA A 585 19.53 8.05 8.65
C ALA A 585 20.61 8.16 7.56
N GLN A 586 20.73 7.15 6.70
CA GLN A 586 21.67 7.12 5.58
C GLN A 586 21.34 8.15 4.49
N GLY A 587 20.06 8.45 4.28
CA GLY A 587 19.64 9.55 3.42
C GLY A 587 20.04 10.90 4.01
N LEU A 588 19.82 11.08 5.31
CA LEU A 588 20.24 12.29 6.01
C LEU A 588 21.77 12.46 6.01
N LEU A 589 22.54 11.39 6.20
CA LEU A 589 24.00 11.41 6.11
C LEU A 589 24.46 11.82 4.71
N ALA A 590 23.85 11.27 3.65
CA ALA A 590 24.15 11.67 2.27
C ALA A 590 23.84 13.16 2.00
N MET A 591 22.90 13.75 2.75
CA MET A 591 22.52 15.16 2.68
C MET A 591 23.30 16.07 3.65
N SER A 592 24.09 15.48 4.56
CA SER A 592 24.70 16.15 5.71
C SER A 592 26.21 15.96 5.73
N SER A 593 26.91 16.38 4.66
CA SER A 593 28.38 16.31 4.61
C SER A 593 29.09 17.14 5.68
N ASP A 594 28.36 18.04 6.34
CA ASP A 594 28.79 18.94 7.41
C ASP A 594 28.55 18.39 8.83
N LEU A 595 27.91 17.22 8.98
CA LEU A 595 27.68 16.57 10.28
C LEU A 595 28.42 15.23 10.36
N ALA A 596 29.07 14.98 11.50
CA ALA A 596 29.60 13.65 11.78
C ALA A 596 28.46 12.65 12.04
N GLU A 597 28.66 11.39 11.68
CA GLU A 597 27.64 10.34 11.82
C GLU A 597 27.17 10.16 13.27
N ALA A 598 28.10 10.20 14.23
CA ALA A 598 27.78 10.09 15.65
C ALA A 598 26.85 11.21 16.14
N ASP A 599 27.08 12.45 15.69
CA ASP A 599 26.27 13.60 16.09
C ASP A 599 24.85 13.51 15.52
N LEU A 600 24.72 13.05 14.28
CA LEU A 600 23.43 12.83 13.63
C LEU A 600 22.62 11.73 14.35
N LEU A 601 23.25 10.61 14.68
CA LEU A 601 22.59 9.52 15.41
C LEU A 601 22.17 9.95 16.82
N ASN A 602 23.02 10.71 17.53
CA ASN A 602 22.66 11.28 18.83
C ASN A 602 21.50 12.27 18.74
N ALA A 603 21.46 13.11 17.69
CA ALA A 603 20.35 14.03 17.45
C ALA A 603 19.05 13.29 17.15
N LEU A 604 19.07 12.25 16.30
CA LEU A 604 17.90 11.42 16.03
C LEU A 604 17.37 10.76 17.32
N GLU A 605 18.26 10.26 18.17
CA GLU A 605 17.87 9.63 19.43
C GLU A 605 17.27 10.64 20.43
N SER A 606 17.81 11.86 20.45
CA SER A 606 17.24 12.95 21.25
C SER A 606 15.87 13.40 20.73
N LEU A 607 15.70 13.55 19.42
CA LEU A 607 14.42 13.87 18.78
C LEU A 607 13.37 12.77 19.01
N ARG A 608 13.80 11.50 19.09
CA ARG A 608 12.95 10.35 19.44
C ARG A 608 12.46 10.44 20.88
N ARG A 609 13.33 10.76 21.83
CA ARG A 609 12.95 10.98 23.25
C ARG A 609 11.97 12.14 23.43
N LYS A 610 12.10 13.20 22.63
CA LYS A 610 11.15 14.33 22.60
C LYS A 610 9.85 14.02 21.85
N GLU A 611 9.67 12.77 21.41
CA GLU A 611 8.54 12.28 20.62
C GLU A 611 8.25 13.10 19.36
N LEU A 612 9.28 13.66 18.71
CA LEU A 612 9.12 14.37 17.44
C LEU A 612 9.17 13.40 16.25
N ILE A 613 9.99 12.36 16.39
CA ILE A 613 10.17 11.29 15.40
C ILE A 613 10.15 9.93 16.09
N PHE A 614 9.95 8.89 15.30
CA PHE A 614 9.85 7.50 15.76
C PHE A 614 10.60 6.57 14.82
N SER A 615 11.28 5.56 15.38
CA SER A 615 11.93 4.53 14.57
C SER A 615 10.90 3.59 13.96
N ARG A 616 11.02 3.30 12.66
CA ARG A 616 10.22 2.28 11.95
C ARG A 616 11.13 1.08 11.66
N ARG A 617 10.70 -0.10 12.09
CA ARG A 617 11.41 -1.37 11.86
C ARG A 617 10.44 -2.41 11.31
N PRO A 618 10.87 -3.22 10.32
CA PRO A 618 12.13 -3.12 9.57
C PRO A 618 12.15 -1.90 8.62
N SER A 619 13.33 -1.54 8.10
CA SER A 619 13.51 -0.41 7.19
C SER A 619 13.22 -0.77 5.73
N ALA A 620 12.70 0.19 4.99
CA ALA A 620 12.44 0.11 3.57
C ALA A 620 13.67 0.00 2.67
N PHE A 621 14.87 0.36 3.14
CA PHE A 621 16.10 0.11 2.40
C PHE A 621 17.06 -0.70 3.25
N ALA A 622 17.60 -1.78 2.69
CA ALA A 622 18.52 -2.66 3.38
C ALA A 622 19.75 -1.88 3.88
N GLY A 623 20.18 -2.16 5.11
CA GLY A 623 21.29 -1.46 5.75
C GLY A 623 20.99 -0.02 6.18
N THR A 624 19.73 0.39 6.19
CA THR A 624 19.34 1.73 6.65
C THR A 624 18.51 1.74 7.93
N GLN A 625 18.54 2.85 8.67
CA GLN A 625 17.66 3.08 9.82
C GLN A 625 16.54 4.04 9.41
N GLU A 626 15.30 3.57 9.50
CA GLU A 626 14.13 4.34 9.12
C GLU A 626 13.46 5.02 10.29
N PHE A 627 13.02 6.24 10.05
CA PHE A 627 12.31 7.07 11.00
C PHE A 627 11.07 7.67 10.34
N THR A 628 10.06 7.98 11.16
CA THR A 628 8.88 8.73 10.74
C THR A 628 8.66 9.92 11.66
N PHE A 629 8.20 11.03 11.10
CA PHE A 629 7.61 12.10 11.90
C PHE A 629 6.37 11.58 12.61
N LYS A 630 6.21 12.00 13.87
CA LYS A 630 5.03 11.68 14.67
C LYS A 630 3.73 12.20 14.03
N HIS A 631 3.75 13.43 13.52
CA HIS A 631 2.62 14.06 12.82
C HIS A 631 3.04 14.78 11.55
N SER A 632 2.17 14.82 10.54
CA SER A 632 2.42 15.53 9.28
C SER A 632 2.56 17.04 9.48
N LEU A 633 1.81 17.63 10.42
CA LEU A 633 1.90 19.05 10.70
C LEU A 633 3.27 19.44 11.26
N LEU A 634 3.89 18.60 12.09
CA LEU A 634 5.25 18.84 12.58
C LEU A 634 6.28 18.88 11.43
N LEU A 635 6.13 18.00 10.44
CA LEU A 635 6.93 18.03 9.22
C LEU A 635 6.75 19.37 8.50
N GLU A 636 5.50 19.82 8.32
CA GLU A 636 5.19 21.08 7.63
C GLU A 636 5.83 22.28 8.34
N VAL A 637 5.66 22.39 9.66
CA VAL A 637 6.28 23.48 10.44
C VAL A 637 7.81 23.42 10.33
N ALA A 638 8.42 22.24 10.49
CA ALA A 638 9.87 22.09 10.38
C ALA A 638 10.38 22.46 8.97
N TYR A 639 9.68 22.04 7.91
CA TYR A 639 10.00 22.39 6.52
C TYR A 639 9.88 23.90 6.26
N GLU A 640 8.87 24.56 6.83
CA GLU A 640 8.67 26.00 6.64
C GLU A 640 9.76 26.86 7.26
N THR A 641 10.49 26.36 8.26
CA THR A 641 11.64 27.07 8.85
C THR A 641 12.87 27.14 7.93
N LEU A 642 12.93 26.36 6.83
CA LEU A 642 14.06 26.37 5.90
C LEU A 642 14.00 27.54 4.91
N LEU A 643 15.15 28.14 4.61
CA LEU A 643 15.27 29.14 3.54
C LEU A 643 15.05 28.49 2.17
N LYS A 644 14.39 29.20 1.24
CA LYS A 644 14.07 28.70 -0.12
C LYS A 644 15.28 28.10 -0.85
N ARG A 645 16.45 28.75 -0.77
CA ARG A 645 17.69 28.26 -1.40
C ARG A 645 18.21 26.95 -0.80
N GLN A 646 18.04 26.76 0.51
CA GLN A 646 18.42 25.52 1.19
C GLN A 646 17.48 24.38 0.82
N ARG A 647 16.16 24.65 0.73
CA ARG A 647 15.16 23.67 0.30
C ARG A 647 15.52 23.07 -1.06
N ALA A 648 15.82 23.91 -2.05
CA ALA A 648 16.18 23.46 -3.39
C ALA A 648 17.41 22.53 -3.40
N SER A 649 18.49 22.92 -2.72
CA SER A 649 19.71 22.09 -2.61
C SER A 649 19.46 20.74 -1.94
N LEU A 650 18.71 20.74 -0.83
CA LEU A 650 18.37 19.51 -0.10
C LEU A 650 17.44 18.59 -0.91
N HIS A 651 16.50 19.15 -1.66
CA HIS A 651 15.64 18.38 -2.56
C HIS A 651 16.45 17.68 -3.66
N MET A 652 17.44 18.35 -4.26
CA MET A 652 18.34 17.71 -5.24
C MET A 652 19.14 16.54 -4.65
N LEU A 653 19.65 16.69 -3.42
CA LEU A 653 20.36 15.62 -2.73
C LEU A 653 19.43 14.44 -2.39
N ALA A 654 18.20 14.73 -1.95
CA ALA A 654 17.18 13.71 -1.68
C ALA A 654 16.79 12.94 -2.94
N ALA A 655 16.56 13.62 -4.07
CA ALA A 655 16.28 12.99 -5.36
C ALA A 655 17.42 12.05 -5.78
N THR A 656 18.66 12.53 -5.70
CA THR A 656 19.86 11.76 -6.08
C THR A 656 20.03 10.52 -5.20
N TRP A 657 19.80 10.65 -3.89
CA TRP A 657 19.90 9.54 -2.96
C TRP A 657 18.80 8.49 -3.20
N LEU A 658 17.52 8.90 -3.33
CA LEU A 658 16.39 8.01 -3.61
C LEU A 658 16.54 7.27 -4.95
N SER A 659 16.96 8.01 -5.97
CA SER A 659 17.27 7.51 -7.31
C SER A 659 18.32 6.39 -7.30
N ARG A 660 19.30 6.46 -6.40
CA ARG A 660 20.38 5.47 -6.27
C ARG A 660 19.97 4.27 -5.40
N ILE A 661 19.36 4.51 -4.24
CA ILE A 661 19.07 3.45 -3.27
C ILE A 661 17.91 2.54 -3.69
N SER A 662 16.99 3.07 -4.52
CA SER A 662 15.82 2.30 -4.99
C SER A 662 16.15 1.19 -5.99
N GLY A 663 17.32 1.21 -6.64
CA GLY A 663 17.82 0.11 -7.47
C GLY A 663 16.80 -0.42 -8.48
N GLU A 664 16.56 -1.74 -8.47
CA GLU A 664 15.57 -2.42 -9.33
C GLU A 664 14.13 -1.97 -9.09
N ARG A 665 13.83 -1.43 -7.89
CA ARG A 665 12.50 -0.92 -7.50
C ARG A 665 12.31 0.57 -7.79
N ARG A 666 13.23 1.20 -8.53
CA ARG A 666 13.17 2.63 -8.90
C ARG A 666 11.82 3.06 -9.45
N GLY A 667 11.18 2.19 -10.25
CA GLY A 667 9.86 2.45 -10.83
C GLY A 667 8.79 2.81 -9.80
N GLU A 668 8.89 2.29 -8.57
CA GLU A 668 7.95 2.57 -7.47
C GLU A 668 8.15 3.96 -6.84
N TYR A 669 9.32 4.56 -7.02
CA TYR A 669 9.72 5.84 -6.42
C TYR A 669 9.80 6.99 -7.44
N LEU A 670 9.53 6.74 -8.73
CA LEU A 670 9.59 7.77 -9.78
C LEU A 670 8.78 9.03 -9.48
N PRO A 671 7.51 8.95 -8.99
CA PRO A 671 6.75 10.16 -8.66
C PRO A 671 7.40 10.98 -7.52
N GLN A 672 7.92 10.29 -6.49
CA GLN A 672 8.61 10.96 -5.39
C GLN A 672 9.93 11.58 -5.85
N ILE A 673 10.70 10.87 -6.69
CA ILE A 673 11.94 11.38 -7.29
C ILE A 673 11.65 12.64 -8.11
N ALA A 674 10.58 12.63 -8.91
CA ALA A 674 10.15 13.79 -9.68
C ALA A 674 9.77 14.99 -8.78
N ASP A 675 9.01 14.76 -7.71
CA ASP A 675 8.64 15.80 -6.74
C ASP A 675 9.89 16.47 -6.12
N HIS A 676 10.93 15.69 -5.83
CA HIS A 676 12.20 16.24 -5.34
C HIS A 676 12.95 17.03 -6.42
N TYR A 677 13.05 16.53 -7.66
CA TYR A 677 13.69 17.31 -8.73
C TYR A 677 12.95 18.63 -9.01
N GLU A 678 11.62 18.62 -9.03
CA GLU A 678 10.80 19.81 -9.23
C GLU A 678 11.04 20.85 -8.12
N LYS A 679 10.98 20.43 -6.85
CA LYS A 679 11.28 21.32 -5.72
C LYS A 679 12.75 21.75 -5.66
N GLY A 680 13.65 20.97 -6.26
CA GLY A 680 15.06 21.27 -6.47
C GLY A 680 15.31 22.30 -7.56
N GLY A 681 14.34 22.54 -8.44
CA GLY A 681 14.43 23.45 -9.59
C GLY A 681 14.98 22.81 -10.87
N ASP A 682 15.20 21.49 -10.89
CA ASP A 682 15.59 20.75 -12.08
C ASP A 682 14.35 20.20 -12.78
N PHE A 683 13.69 21.08 -13.56
CA PHE A 683 12.43 20.77 -14.22
C PHE A 683 12.58 19.73 -15.34
N THR A 684 13.76 19.61 -15.94
CA THR A 684 14.03 18.62 -16.98
C THR A 684 14.05 17.22 -16.39
N LEU A 685 14.85 16.96 -15.34
CA LEU A 685 14.88 15.66 -14.68
C LEU A 685 13.54 15.31 -14.01
N ALA A 686 12.83 16.32 -13.50
CA ALA A 686 11.47 16.14 -12.98
C ALA A 686 10.50 15.65 -14.08
N ALA A 687 10.49 16.33 -15.24
CA ALA A 687 9.64 15.96 -16.36
C ALA A 687 9.99 14.58 -16.94
N GLU A 688 11.28 14.25 -17.06
CA GLU A 688 11.73 12.90 -17.47
C GLU A 688 11.23 11.81 -16.52
N SER A 689 11.37 12.05 -15.20
CA SER A 689 10.90 11.11 -14.18
C SER A 689 9.36 10.95 -14.19
N LEU A 690 8.62 12.04 -14.45
CA LEU A 690 7.17 12.01 -14.63
C LEU A 690 6.76 11.28 -15.91
N SER A 691 7.49 11.43 -17.02
CA SER A 691 7.20 10.68 -18.27
C SER A 691 7.36 9.19 -18.06
N GLN A 692 8.44 8.76 -17.40
CA GLN A 692 8.64 7.34 -17.05
C GLN A 692 7.54 6.82 -16.11
N ALA A 693 7.10 7.65 -15.15
CA ALA A 693 5.97 7.29 -14.29
C ALA A 693 4.65 7.18 -15.07
N ALA A 694 4.44 8.04 -16.09
CA ALA A 694 3.26 8.01 -16.94
C ALA A 694 3.22 6.77 -17.85
N GLU A 695 4.34 6.42 -18.47
CA GLU A 695 4.50 5.20 -19.27
C GLU A 695 4.20 3.95 -18.42
N ARG A 696 4.78 3.89 -17.21
CA ARG A 696 4.48 2.82 -16.25
C ARG A 696 3.00 2.78 -15.86
N ALA A 697 2.37 3.94 -15.69
CA ALA A 697 0.95 4.02 -15.39
C ALA A 697 0.08 3.50 -16.56
N LEU A 698 0.45 3.76 -17.82
CA LEU A 698 -0.19 3.18 -19.00
C LEU A 698 -0.08 1.64 -19.03
N GLU A 699 1.11 1.10 -18.76
CA GLU A 699 1.35 -0.36 -18.66
C GLU A 699 0.48 -1.04 -17.59
N LEU A 700 0.13 -0.31 -16.53
CA LEU A 700 -0.72 -0.80 -15.43
C LEU A 700 -2.21 -0.40 -15.60
N SER A 701 -2.57 0.21 -16.73
CA SER A 701 -3.90 0.77 -16.99
C SER A 701 -4.40 1.75 -15.92
N ALA A 702 -3.48 2.47 -15.28
CA ALA A 702 -3.75 3.60 -14.39
C ALA A 702 -3.84 4.90 -15.20
N LEU A 703 -4.87 4.99 -16.03
CA LEU A 703 -4.98 5.99 -17.10
C LEU A 703 -5.10 7.43 -16.59
N ALA A 704 -5.77 7.62 -15.45
CA ALA A 704 -5.95 8.94 -14.84
C ALA A 704 -4.61 9.48 -14.31
N GLU A 705 -3.83 8.63 -13.66
CA GLU A 705 -2.48 8.92 -13.18
C GLU A 705 -1.53 9.21 -14.36
N ALA A 706 -1.56 8.38 -15.41
CA ALA A 706 -0.78 8.60 -16.63
C ALA A 706 -1.04 9.98 -17.25
N ARG A 707 -2.32 10.34 -17.42
CA ARG A 707 -2.74 11.66 -17.92
C ARG A 707 -2.20 12.78 -17.05
N ASN A 708 -2.34 12.67 -15.72
CA ASN A 708 -1.89 13.70 -14.79
C ASN A 708 -0.36 13.87 -14.82
N PHE A 709 0.39 12.76 -14.92
CA PHE A 709 1.84 12.81 -15.01
C PHE A 709 2.33 13.46 -16.30
N PHE A 710 1.79 13.10 -17.47
CA PHE A 710 2.15 13.77 -18.73
C PHE A 710 1.79 15.26 -18.71
N GLN A 711 0.60 15.63 -18.22
CA GLN A 711 0.21 17.04 -18.11
C GLN A 711 1.16 17.82 -17.21
N ARG A 712 1.55 17.26 -16.07
CA ARG A 712 2.48 17.89 -15.15
C ARG A 712 3.88 18.00 -15.76
N ALA A 713 4.39 16.96 -16.41
CA ALA A 713 5.67 16.98 -17.11
C ALA A 713 5.71 18.08 -18.19
N LEU A 714 4.67 18.18 -19.02
CA LEU A 714 4.54 19.21 -20.05
C LEU A 714 4.46 20.63 -19.46
N THR A 715 3.81 20.80 -18.30
CA THR A 715 3.75 22.09 -17.60
C THR A 715 5.13 22.53 -17.11
N LEU A 716 5.94 21.60 -16.60
CA LEU A 716 7.31 21.89 -16.14
C LEU A 716 8.24 22.31 -17.29
N LEU A 717 8.00 21.78 -18.49
CA LEU A 717 8.76 22.06 -19.71
C LEU A 717 8.22 23.24 -20.52
N ASP A 718 7.34 24.09 -19.98
CA ASP A 718 6.86 25.30 -20.67
C ASP A 718 7.90 26.44 -20.64
N GLN A 719 9.10 26.14 -21.14
CA GLN A 719 10.26 27.04 -21.15
C GLN A 719 10.92 27.06 -22.55
N PRO A 720 11.68 28.11 -22.91
CA PRO A 720 12.28 28.26 -24.25
C PRO A 720 13.26 27.13 -24.62
N ASP A 721 14.07 26.67 -23.66
CA ASP A 721 15.15 25.69 -23.87
C ASP A 721 14.70 24.24 -23.61
N ARG A 722 13.41 23.94 -23.77
CA ARG A 722 12.85 22.61 -23.49
C ARG A 722 13.34 21.53 -24.46
N PRO A 723 13.46 20.27 -24.01
CA PRO A 723 13.77 19.15 -24.90
C PRO A 723 12.56 18.84 -25.79
N VAL A 724 12.52 19.47 -26.98
CA VAL A 724 11.31 19.47 -27.83
C VAL A 724 10.88 18.06 -28.25
N ARG A 725 11.83 17.15 -28.46
CA ARG A 725 11.55 15.74 -28.76
C ARG A 725 10.72 15.08 -27.66
N ASP A 726 11.13 15.24 -26.41
CA ASP A 726 10.46 14.62 -25.26
C ASP A 726 9.08 15.23 -25.04
N VAL A 727 8.95 16.55 -25.26
CA VAL A 727 7.65 17.24 -25.25
C VAL A 727 6.68 16.66 -26.28
N ILE A 728 7.16 16.36 -27.50
CA ILE A 728 6.33 15.71 -28.53
C ILE A 728 5.91 14.31 -28.07
N GLN A 729 6.84 13.50 -27.54
CA GLN A 729 6.53 12.16 -27.05
C GLN A 729 5.52 12.17 -25.91
N MET A 730 5.68 13.08 -24.94
CA MET A 730 4.75 13.26 -23.82
C MET A 730 3.35 13.68 -24.31
N LYS A 731 3.25 14.49 -25.37
CA LYS A 731 1.95 14.85 -25.98
C LYS A 731 1.29 13.66 -26.68
N ILE A 732 2.07 12.80 -27.34
CA ILE A 732 1.57 11.56 -27.96
C ILE A 732 1.06 10.61 -26.86
N GLY A 733 1.85 10.38 -25.80
CA GLY A 733 1.43 9.55 -24.65
C GLY A 733 0.20 10.13 -23.92
N LEU A 734 0.10 11.45 -23.81
CA LEU A 734 -1.09 12.12 -23.27
C LEU A 734 -2.31 11.94 -24.19
N ALA A 735 -2.13 11.94 -25.51
CA ALA A 735 -3.20 11.67 -26.45
C ALA A 735 -3.72 10.23 -26.29
N ASP A 736 -2.82 9.23 -26.23
CA ASP A 736 -3.19 7.83 -25.96
C ASP A 736 -3.96 7.71 -24.63
N ALA A 737 -3.43 8.25 -23.53
CA ALA A 737 -4.12 8.25 -22.23
C ALA A 737 -5.55 8.85 -22.32
N CYS A 738 -5.72 9.95 -23.08
CA CYS A 738 -7.02 10.57 -23.31
C CYS A 738 -7.95 9.70 -24.17
N ILE A 739 -7.45 9.06 -25.24
CA ILE A 739 -8.22 8.10 -26.05
C ILE A 739 -8.74 6.98 -25.16
N GLN A 740 -7.88 6.44 -24.29
CA GLN A 740 -8.26 5.34 -23.43
C GLN A 740 -9.27 5.71 -22.35
N LEU A 741 -9.27 6.97 -21.90
CA LEU A 741 -10.27 7.55 -21.02
C LEU A 741 -11.57 7.96 -21.73
N GLY A 742 -11.60 7.92 -23.08
CA GLY A 742 -12.72 8.38 -23.90
C GLY A 742 -12.80 9.91 -24.07
N ASP A 743 -11.77 10.66 -23.66
CA ASP A 743 -11.67 12.11 -23.85
C ASP A 743 -11.08 12.44 -25.23
N TYR A 744 -11.85 12.10 -26.27
CA TYR A 744 -11.43 12.23 -27.67
C TYR A 744 -11.10 13.67 -28.08
N ALA A 745 -11.75 14.67 -27.45
CA ALA A 745 -11.50 16.08 -27.73
C ALA A 745 -10.11 16.51 -27.24
N GLN A 746 -9.70 16.09 -26.04
CA GLN A 746 -8.34 16.34 -25.56
C GLN A 746 -7.30 15.55 -26.34
N ALA A 747 -7.56 14.29 -26.64
CA ALA A 747 -6.68 13.46 -27.44
C ALA A 747 -6.36 14.12 -28.79
N GLN A 748 -7.39 14.59 -29.50
CA GLN A 748 -7.22 15.27 -30.79
C GLN A 748 -6.33 16.51 -30.67
N ARG A 749 -6.58 17.39 -29.68
CA ARG A 749 -5.80 18.62 -29.48
C ARG A 749 -4.32 18.33 -29.23
N HIS A 750 -4.02 17.34 -28.40
CA HIS A 750 -2.64 16.99 -28.06
C HIS A 750 -1.91 16.34 -29.24
N ALA A 751 -2.57 15.44 -29.97
CA ALA A 751 -2.01 14.79 -31.16
C ALA A 751 -1.81 15.77 -32.33
N GLU A 752 -2.74 16.70 -32.60
CA GLU A 752 -2.57 17.78 -33.59
C GLU A 752 -1.36 18.66 -33.25
N SER A 753 -1.24 19.05 -31.98
CA SER A 753 -0.11 19.87 -31.51
C SER A 753 1.23 19.13 -31.63
N ALA A 754 1.25 17.82 -31.34
CA ALA A 754 2.42 16.97 -31.52
C ALA A 754 2.81 16.87 -33.00
N ALA A 755 1.86 16.55 -33.88
CA ALA A 755 2.07 16.42 -35.32
C ALA A 755 2.60 17.73 -35.94
N ALA A 756 2.02 18.87 -35.58
CA ALA A 756 2.47 20.18 -36.07
C ALA A 756 3.91 20.49 -35.64
N THR A 757 4.21 20.34 -34.35
CA THR A 757 5.56 20.62 -33.81
C THR A 757 6.62 19.68 -34.41
N ALA A 758 6.28 18.39 -34.55
CA ALA A 758 7.17 17.39 -35.15
C ALA A 758 7.38 17.66 -36.65
N GLY A 759 6.35 18.12 -37.37
CA GLY A 759 6.42 18.46 -38.79
C GLY A 759 7.32 19.66 -39.06
N ASP A 760 7.20 20.72 -38.25
CA ASP A 760 8.06 21.91 -38.34
C ASP A 760 9.54 21.56 -38.13
N LEU A 761 9.81 20.54 -37.32
CA LEU A 761 11.16 20.03 -37.02
C LEU A 761 11.61 18.86 -37.90
N GLN A 762 10.80 18.45 -38.88
CA GLN A 762 11.09 17.34 -39.80
C GLN A 762 11.39 16.02 -39.07
N MET A 763 10.61 15.72 -38.04
CA MET A 763 10.70 14.49 -37.25
C MET A 763 9.66 13.46 -37.71
N ASP A 764 9.86 12.91 -38.91
CA ASP A 764 8.86 12.11 -39.64
C ASP A 764 8.22 10.97 -38.84
N LEU A 765 9.01 10.25 -38.02
CA LEU A 765 8.47 9.17 -37.18
C LEU A 765 7.52 9.66 -36.09
N LEU A 766 7.81 10.80 -35.47
CA LEU A 766 6.93 11.38 -34.44
C LEU A 766 5.67 12.00 -35.07
N VAL A 767 5.78 12.54 -36.29
CA VAL A 767 4.60 12.93 -37.07
C VAL A 767 3.73 11.71 -37.36
N ALA A 768 4.33 10.60 -37.79
CA ALA A 768 3.59 9.35 -38.04
C ALA A 768 2.87 8.84 -36.79
N GLU A 769 3.55 8.81 -35.64
CA GLU A 769 2.94 8.41 -34.36
C GLU A 769 1.77 9.32 -33.96
N ALA A 770 1.94 10.65 -34.06
CA ALA A 770 0.85 11.59 -33.77
C ALA A 770 -0.35 11.44 -34.73
N LEU A 771 -0.10 11.16 -36.01
CA LEU A 771 -1.14 10.87 -37.00
C LEU A 771 -1.88 9.55 -36.72
N VAL A 772 -1.21 8.54 -36.13
CA VAL A 772 -1.87 7.32 -35.67
C VAL A 772 -2.88 7.64 -34.57
N GLU A 773 -2.50 8.44 -33.58
CA GLU A 773 -3.43 8.86 -32.51
C GLU A 773 -4.63 9.63 -33.06
N LEU A 774 -4.42 10.52 -34.04
CA LEU A 774 -5.53 11.21 -34.74
C LEU A 774 -6.42 10.24 -35.52
N GLY A 775 -5.84 9.24 -36.18
CA GLY A 775 -6.58 8.19 -36.87
C GLY A 775 -7.44 7.36 -35.91
N GLN A 776 -6.92 7.05 -34.73
CA GLN A 776 -7.68 6.36 -33.68
C GLN A 776 -8.84 7.21 -33.17
N VAL A 777 -8.61 8.49 -32.84
CA VAL A 777 -9.66 9.43 -32.42
C VAL A 777 -10.76 9.54 -33.47
N ALA A 778 -10.39 9.71 -34.74
CA ALA A 778 -11.34 9.77 -35.85
C ALA A 778 -12.16 8.47 -35.98
N SER A 779 -11.52 7.30 -35.77
CA SER A 779 -12.20 6.01 -35.77
C SER A 779 -13.22 5.87 -34.63
N TYR A 780 -12.85 6.22 -33.39
CA TYR A 780 -13.76 6.16 -32.24
C TYR A 780 -14.91 7.17 -32.32
N THR A 781 -14.72 8.27 -33.05
CA THR A 781 -15.77 9.29 -33.28
C THR A 781 -16.57 9.06 -34.56
N GLY A 782 -16.37 7.93 -35.26
CA GLY A 782 -17.11 7.55 -36.47
C GLY A 782 -16.71 8.30 -37.75
N ARG A 783 -15.65 9.11 -37.71
CA ARG A 783 -15.12 9.87 -38.86
C ARG A 783 -14.10 9.02 -39.62
N TYR A 784 -14.55 7.90 -40.18
CA TYR A 784 -13.67 6.89 -40.76
C TYR A 784 -12.86 7.41 -41.97
N GLU A 785 -13.40 8.35 -42.74
CA GLU A 785 -12.69 8.99 -43.87
C GLU A 785 -11.52 9.88 -43.41
N ASP A 786 -11.72 10.65 -42.33
CA ASP A 786 -10.64 11.40 -41.69
C ASP A 786 -9.59 10.42 -41.15
N ALA A 787 -10.03 9.33 -40.51
CA ALA A 787 -9.14 8.30 -39.98
C ALA A 787 -8.25 7.71 -41.08
N ARG A 788 -8.84 7.33 -42.23
CA ARG A 788 -8.09 6.85 -43.40
C ARG A 788 -7.06 7.88 -43.85
N SER A 789 -7.45 9.15 -43.95
CA SER A 789 -6.56 10.23 -44.40
C SER A 789 -5.33 10.40 -43.50
N TYR A 790 -5.54 10.43 -42.18
CA TYR A 790 -4.42 10.52 -41.22
C TYR A 790 -3.51 9.30 -41.29
N LEU A 791 -4.09 8.10 -41.33
CA LEU A 791 -3.33 6.86 -41.31
C LEU A 791 -2.56 6.61 -42.63
N VAL A 792 -3.07 7.06 -43.78
CA VAL A 792 -2.30 7.04 -45.04
C VAL A 792 -1.06 7.94 -44.94
N GLY A 793 -1.22 9.14 -44.36
CA GLY A 793 -0.10 10.03 -44.08
C GLY A 793 0.93 9.41 -43.13
N ALA A 794 0.46 8.76 -42.05
CA ALA A 794 1.31 8.04 -41.11
C ALA A 794 2.08 6.89 -41.79
N PHE A 795 1.42 6.14 -42.67
CA PHE A 795 2.02 5.03 -43.40
C PHE A 795 3.15 5.51 -44.31
N PHE A 796 2.90 6.59 -45.07
CA PHE A 796 3.90 7.17 -45.97
C PHE A 796 5.17 7.59 -45.23
N LEU A 797 5.04 8.28 -44.09
CA LEU A 797 6.17 8.71 -43.27
C LEU A 797 6.92 7.54 -42.63
N ALA A 798 6.18 6.52 -42.16
CA ALA A 798 6.78 5.29 -41.62
C ALA A 798 7.55 4.51 -42.71
N GLU A 799 7.02 4.47 -43.94
CA GLU A 799 7.68 3.83 -45.09
C GLU A 799 8.95 4.58 -45.51
N GLN A 800 8.91 5.91 -45.60
CA GLN A 800 10.09 6.74 -45.90
C GLN A 800 11.20 6.55 -44.86
N SER A 801 10.82 6.40 -43.59
CA SER A 801 11.75 6.18 -42.48
C SER A 801 12.17 4.71 -42.32
N ASN A 802 11.68 3.80 -43.18
CA ASN A 802 11.89 2.36 -43.11
C ASN A 802 11.55 1.74 -41.73
N ALA A 803 10.56 2.32 -41.04
CA ALA A 803 10.14 1.90 -39.70
C ALA A 803 9.09 0.78 -39.78
N ARG A 804 9.56 -0.44 -40.06
CA ARG A 804 8.69 -1.60 -40.31
C ARG A 804 7.66 -1.89 -39.21
N ALA A 805 8.02 -1.72 -37.94
CA ALA A 805 7.08 -1.91 -36.82
C ALA A 805 5.92 -0.89 -36.84
N SER A 806 6.22 0.39 -37.10
CA SER A 806 5.19 1.43 -37.26
C SER A 806 4.35 1.19 -38.52
N MET A 807 4.96 0.75 -39.63
CA MET A 807 4.23 0.40 -40.85
C MET A 807 3.18 -0.69 -40.58
N ALA A 808 3.54 -1.77 -39.86
CA ALA A 808 2.62 -2.85 -39.54
C ALA A 808 1.41 -2.36 -38.73
N ARG A 809 1.65 -1.58 -37.66
CA ARG A 809 0.59 -1.02 -36.81
C ARG A 809 -0.34 -0.09 -37.60
N VAL A 810 0.22 0.80 -38.41
CA VAL A 810 -0.56 1.74 -39.24
C VAL A 810 -1.42 0.98 -40.26
N LEU A 811 -0.86 -0.04 -40.92
CA LEU A 811 -1.60 -0.85 -41.91
C LEU A 811 -2.76 -1.63 -41.27
N ALA A 812 -2.57 -2.15 -40.06
CA ALA A 812 -3.65 -2.82 -39.32
C ALA A 812 -4.78 -1.84 -38.94
N ALA A 813 -4.42 -0.61 -38.53
CA ALA A 813 -5.38 0.46 -38.26
C ALA A 813 -6.11 0.92 -39.54
N LEU A 814 -5.39 1.08 -40.66
CA LEU A 814 -5.95 1.41 -41.97
C LEU A 814 -7.01 0.40 -42.39
N GLY A 815 -6.68 -0.89 -42.36
CA GLY A 815 -7.65 -1.92 -42.77
C GLY A 815 -8.89 -1.97 -41.88
N SER A 816 -8.77 -1.61 -40.60
CA SER A 816 -9.94 -1.47 -39.72
C SER A 816 -10.81 -0.26 -40.07
N ALA A 817 -10.22 0.88 -40.43
CA ALA A 817 -10.96 2.06 -40.88
C ALA A 817 -11.63 1.83 -42.24
N GLU A 818 -10.92 1.24 -43.21
CA GLU A 818 -11.42 0.94 -44.56
C GLU A 818 -12.57 -0.07 -44.54
N TRP A 819 -12.51 -1.08 -43.67
CA TRP A 819 -13.64 -1.98 -43.43
C TRP A 819 -14.90 -1.23 -42.99
N ARG A 820 -14.77 -0.26 -42.07
CA ARG A 820 -15.90 0.57 -41.61
C ARG A 820 -16.44 1.50 -42.69
N ILE A 821 -15.61 1.93 -43.63
CA ILE A 821 -16.02 2.69 -44.84
C ILE A 821 -16.74 1.78 -45.85
N GLY A 822 -16.43 0.48 -45.86
CA GLY A 822 -16.93 -0.49 -46.83
C GLY A 822 -15.98 -0.76 -48.00
N ASP A 823 -14.75 -0.24 -47.96
CA ASP A 823 -13.70 -0.56 -48.94
C ASP A 823 -13.02 -1.89 -48.57
N LEU A 824 -13.74 -2.98 -48.82
CA LEU A 824 -13.32 -4.32 -48.40
C LEU A 824 -12.01 -4.78 -49.08
N GLN A 825 -11.73 -4.30 -50.29
CA GLN A 825 -10.56 -4.71 -51.06
C GLN A 825 -9.28 -4.07 -50.50
N SER A 826 -9.25 -2.74 -50.33
CA SER A 826 -8.11 -2.04 -49.73
C SER A 826 -7.87 -2.54 -48.30
N ALA A 827 -8.95 -2.74 -47.54
CA ALA A 827 -8.86 -3.26 -46.18
C ALA A 827 -8.17 -4.63 -46.12
N TYR A 828 -8.50 -5.53 -47.05
CA TYR A 828 -7.90 -6.86 -47.12
C TYR A 828 -6.41 -6.78 -47.49
N GLU A 829 -6.04 -5.96 -48.47
CA GLU A 829 -4.65 -5.79 -48.90
C GLU A 829 -3.77 -5.20 -47.79
N HIS A 830 -4.24 -4.15 -47.10
CA HIS A 830 -3.52 -3.55 -45.99
C HIS A 830 -3.39 -4.49 -44.79
N CYS A 831 -4.45 -5.22 -44.41
CA CYS A 831 -4.37 -6.20 -43.33
C CYS A 831 -3.44 -7.38 -43.68
N LEU A 832 -3.42 -7.83 -44.94
CA LEU A 832 -2.49 -8.89 -45.39
C LEU A 832 -1.02 -8.43 -45.27
N LYS A 833 -0.73 -7.20 -45.69
CA LYS A 833 0.62 -6.61 -45.56
C LYS A 833 0.99 -6.41 -44.08
N ALA A 834 0.05 -5.95 -43.25
CA ALA A 834 0.24 -5.83 -41.80
C ALA A 834 0.57 -7.19 -41.16
N GLN A 835 -0.20 -8.23 -41.49
CA GLN A 835 0.03 -9.60 -41.04
C GLN A 835 1.44 -10.08 -41.39
N GLN A 836 1.87 -9.90 -42.63
CA GLN A 836 3.20 -10.35 -43.07
C GLN A 836 4.32 -9.65 -42.28
N ILE A 837 4.28 -8.32 -42.18
CA ILE A 837 5.31 -7.55 -41.48
C ILE A 837 5.31 -7.90 -39.99
N ALA A 838 4.13 -7.98 -39.36
CA ALA A 838 4.02 -8.31 -37.94
C ALA A 838 4.56 -9.72 -37.63
N ALA A 839 4.29 -10.71 -38.49
CA ALA A 839 4.83 -12.05 -38.35
C ALA A 839 6.36 -12.10 -38.48
N GLU A 840 6.94 -11.33 -39.41
CA GLU A 840 8.40 -11.21 -39.57
C GLU A 840 9.07 -10.55 -38.35
N LEU A 841 8.39 -9.61 -37.69
CA LEU A 841 8.90 -8.89 -36.52
C LEU A 841 8.63 -9.59 -35.19
N GLY A 842 7.75 -10.60 -35.16
CA GLY A 842 7.26 -11.19 -33.91
C GLY A 842 6.30 -10.29 -33.13
N ASP A 843 5.68 -9.30 -33.78
CA ASP A 843 4.65 -8.44 -33.18
C ASP A 843 3.30 -9.18 -33.14
N ASN A 844 3.10 -9.96 -32.07
CA ASN A 844 1.92 -10.79 -31.90
C ASN A 844 0.64 -9.97 -31.74
N GLN A 845 0.73 -8.75 -31.19
CA GLN A 845 -0.44 -7.90 -30.95
C GLN A 845 -1.04 -7.44 -32.29
N THR A 846 -0.19 -6.87 -33.17
CA THR A 846 -0.59 -6.43 -34.51
C THR A 846 -0.97 -7.63 -35.38
N LEU A 847 -0.26 -8.76 -35.25
CA LEU A 847 -0.57 -9.97 -36.00
C LEU A 847 -1.96 -10.52 -35.67
N LEU A 848 -2.32 -10.63 -34.39
CA LEU A 848 -3.65 -11.06 -33.96
C LEU A 848 -4.76 -10.11 -34.46
N GLN A 849 -4.52 -8.79 -34.42
CA GLN A 849 -5.47 -7.80 -34.92
C GLN A 849 -5.69 -7.94 -36.44
N ALA A 850 -4.60 -8.05 -37.21
CA ALA A 850 -4.64 -8.22 -38.65
C ALA A 850 -5.33 -9.53 -39.06
N LEU A 851 -5.00 -10.65 -38.42
CA LEU A 851 -5.61 -11.95 -38.68
C LEU A 851 -7.12 -11.96 -38.38
N ASN A 852 -7.52 -11.39 -37.24
CA ASN A 852 -8.94 -11.31 -36.89
C ASN A 852 -9.71 -10.44 -37.90
N ARG A 853 -9.12 -9.32 -38.33
CA ARG A 853 -9.72 -8.46 -39.37
C ARG A 853 -9.82 -9.16 -40.71
N LEU A 854 -8.80 -9.93 -41.12
CA LEU A 854 -8.82 -10.74 -42.34
C LEU A 854 -9.91 -11.82 -42.30
N GLY A 855 -10.18 -12.41 -41.13
CA GLY A 855 -11.32 -13.31 -40.92
C GLY A 855 -12.65 -12.61 -41.25
N VAL A 856 -12.90 -11.47 -40.60
CA VAL A 856 -14.12 -10.66 -40.82
C VAL A 856 -14.28 -10.24 -42.28
N LEU A 857 -13.20 -9.76 -42.91
CA LEU A 857 -13.20 -9.36 -44.33
C LEU A 857 -13.46 -10.53 -45.27
N SER A 858 -12.91 -11.72 -44.96
CA SER A 858 -13.13 -12.92 -45.75
C SER A 858 -14.59 -13.37 -45.72
N GLY A 859 -15.24 -13.30 -44.57
CA GLY A 859 -16.69 -13.55 -44.43
C GLY A 859 -17.51 -12.56 -45.27
N ALA A 860 -17.22 -11.27 -45.14
CA ALA A 860 -17.89 -10.21 -45.91
C ALA A 860 -17.70 -10.35 -47.43
N LEU A 861 -16.55 -10.88 -47.88
CA LEU A 861 -16.26 -11.18 -49.29
C LEU A 861 -16.82 -12.53 -49.77
N GLY A 862 -17.54 -13.27 -48.93
CA GLY A 862 -18.14 -14.56 -49.28
C GLY A 862 -17.10 -15.70 -49.43
N LYS A 863 -16.00 -15.64 -48.67
CA LYS A 863 -14.91 -16.62 -48.68
C LYS A 863 -14.83 -17.40 -47.36
N PRO A 864 -15.79 -18.30 -47.08
CA PRO A 864 -15.93 -18.95 -45.77
C PRO A 864 -14.74 -19.87 -45.39
N GLN A 865 -14.03 -20.43 -46.38
CA GLN A 865 -12.84 -21.25 -46.13
C GLN A 865 -11.64 -20.40 -45.67
N GLU A 866 -11.46 -19.21 -46.24
CA GLU A 866 -10.41 -18.27 -45.81
C GLU A 866 -10.75 -17.72 -44.42
N GLU A 867 -12.01 -17.35 -44.19
CA GLU A 867 -12.50 -16.88 -42.89
C GLU A 867 -12.20 -17.87 -41.76
N ALA A 868 -12.62 -19.13 -41.90
CA ALA A 868 -12.38 -20.16 -40.90
C ALA A 868 -10.88 -20.40 -40.67
N ARG A 869 -10.06 -20.33 -41.74
CA ARG A 869 -8.60 -20.45 -41.63
C ARG A 869 -8.00 -19.31 -40.81
N TYR A 870 -8.42 -18.07 -41.05
CA TYR A 870 -7.91 -16.91 -40.31
C TYR A 870 -8.32 -16.96 -38.83
N TYR A 871 -9.58 -17.26 -38.51
CA TYR A 871 -9.98 -17.40 -37.10
C TYR A 871 -9.27 -18.57 -36.40
N GLN A 872 -9.00 -19.68 -37.09
CA GLN A 872 -8.17 -20.75 -36.54
C GLN A 872 -6.74 -20.29 -36.26
N GLN A 873 -6.14 -19.49 -37.15
CA GLN A 873 -4.82 -18.89 -36.90
C GLN A 873 -4.84 -17.93 -35.70
N VAL A 874 -5.90 -17.12 -35.53
CA VAL A 874 -6.08 -16.28 -34.33
C VAL A 874 -6.15 -17.15 -33.08
N LEU A 875 -6.93 -18.23 -33.10
CA LEU A 875 -7.07 -19.14 -31.98
C LEU A 875 -5.72 -19.78 -31.60
N ASP A 876 -5.01 -20.35 -32.58
CA ASP A 876 -3.73 -21.02 -32.35
C ASP A 876 -2.67 -20.04 -31.84
N LEU A 877 -2.59 -18.85 -32.44
CA LEU A 877 -1.66 -17.81 -32.01
C LEU A 877 -2.01 -17.31 -30.60
N ALA A 878 -3.27 -16.98 -30.33
CA ALA A 878 -3.74 -16.50 -29.03
C ALA A 878 -3.45 -17.51 -27.91
N LEU A 879 -3.65 -18.80 -28.16
CA LEU A 879 -3.29 -19.86 -27.23
C LEU A 879 -1.76 -19.96 -27.03
N SER A 880 -0.98 -19.87 -28.12
CA SER A 880 0.49 -19.96 -28.04
C SER A 880 1.13 -18.81 -27.28
N VAL A 881 0.54 -17.61 -27.32
CA VAL A 881 1.02 -16.44 -26.60
C VAL A 881 0.31 -16.25 -25.26
N GLY A 882 -0.60 -17.14 -24.85
CA GLY A 882 -1.26 -17.07 -23.54
C GLY A 882 -2.46 -16.10 -23.44
N ASN A 883 -2.88 -15.45 -24.54
CA ASN A 883 -4.03 -14.56 -24.55
C ASN A 883 -5.35 -15.34 -24.68
N ARG A 884 -5.84 -15.87 -23.56
CA ARG A 884 -7.04 -16.72 -23.51
C ARG A 884 -8.32 -16.00 -23.93
N GLU A 885 -8.48 -14.72 -23.66
CA GLU A 885 -9.70 -14.00 -24.09
C GLU A 885 -9.76 -13.82 -25.59
N ARG A 886 -8.63 -13.50 -26.24
CA ARG A 886 -8.58 -13.48 -27.72
C ARG A 886 -8.87 -14.87 -28.30
N ALA A 887 -8.44 -15.94 -27.62
CA ALA A 887 -8.82 -17.30 -27.99
C ALA A 887 -10.35 -17.54 -27.84
N ALA A 888 -10.99 -17.05 -26.77
CA ALA A 888 -12.44 -17.12 -26.59
C ALA A 888 -13.20 -16.37 -27.71
N THR A 889 -12.74 -15.17 -28.07
CA THR A 889 -13.29 -14.39 -29.19
C THR A 889 -13.14 -15.15 -30.52
N ALA A 890 -11.98 -15.76 -30.78
CA ALA A 890 -11.78 -16.56 -31.99
C ALA A 890 -12.69 -17.80 -32.03
N LEU A 891 -12.88 -18.48 -30.90
CA LEU A 891 -13.83 -19.60 -30.76
C LEU A 891 -15.27 -19.13 -31.05
N ASN A 892 -15.67 -17.98 -30.52
CA ASN A 892 -16.98 -17.41 -30.79
C ASN A 892 -17.18 -17.09 -32.28
N ASN A 893 -16.17 -16.52 -32.95
CA ASN A 893 -16.24 -16.22 -34.38
C ASN A 893 -16.29 -17.50 -35.23
N LEU A 894 -15.53 -18.54 -34.86
CA LEU A 894 -15.65 -19.88 -35.47
C LEU A 894 -17.05 -20.49 -35.26
N GLY A 895 -17.65 -20.26 -34.09
CA GLY A 895 -19.03 -20.67 -33.81
C GLY A 895 -20.05 -19.97 -34.70
N ALA A 896 -19.91 -18.66 -34.89
CA ALA A 896 -20.76 -17.88 -35.79
C ALA A 896 -20.66 -18.38 -37.24
N GLN A 897 -19.43 -18.59 -37.73
CA GLN A 897 -19.18 -19.13 -39.07
C GLN A 897 -19.81 -20.53 -39.26
N ALA A 898 -19.71 -21.40 -38.25
CA ALA A 898 -20.35 -22.72 -38.28
C ALA A 898 -21.89 -22.60 -38.33
N GLY A 899 -22.47 -21.65 -37.58
CA GLY A 899 -23.90 -21.34 -37.61
C GLY A 899 -24.38 -20.82 -38.97
N GLU A 900 -23.62 -19.91 -39.60
CA GLU A 900 -23.90 -19.44 -40.97
C GLU A 900 -23.86 -20.59 -41.99
N ALA A 901 -22.99 -21.59 -41.77
CA ALA A 901 -22.95 -22.83 -42.55
C ALA A 901 -24.06 -23.86 -42.18
N ASN A 902 -24.97 -23.50 -41.26
CA ASN A 902 -26.01 -24.35 -40.67
C ASN A 902 -25.49 -25.58 -39.88
N ASP A 903 -24.24 -25.58 -39.45
CA ASP A 903 -23.67 -26.59 -38.55
C ASP A 903 -23.80 -26.14 -37.08
N TRP A 904 -25.05 -26.14 -36.60
CA TRP A 904 -25.41 -25.65 -35.27
C TRP A 904 -24.86 -26.49 -34.13
N GLN A 905 -24.56 -27.77 -34.39
CA GLN A 905 -23.93 -28.65 -33.41
C GLN A 905 -22.49 -28.19 -33.14
N ARG A 906 -21.72 -27.95 -34.21
CA ARG A 906 -20.36 -27.44 -34.09
C ARG A 906 -20.31 -26.01 -33.55
N ALA A 907 -21.27 -25.17 -33.93
CA ALA A 907 -21.41 -23.82 -33.37
C ALA A 907 -21.57 -23.87 -31.84
N ARG A 908 -22.45 -24.74 -31.33
CA ARG A 908 -22.66 -24.94 -29.89
C ARG A 908 -21.36 -25.34 -29.18
N ASP A 909 -20.61 -26.29 -29.74
CA ASP A 909 -19.35 -26.75 -29.13
C ASP A 909 -18.31 -25.63 -29.05
N TYR A 910 -18.20 -24.78 -30.08
CA TYR A 910 -17.32 -23.61 -30.06
C TYR A 910 -17.76 -22.55 -29.05
N TYR A 911 -19.05 -22.21 -29.00
CA TYR A 911 -19.56 -21.24 -28.03
C TYR A 911 -19.43 -21.73 -26.59
N GLN A 912 -19.58 -23.04 -26.34
CA GLN A 912 -19.37 -23.61 -25.01
C GLN A 912 -17.91 -23.44 -24.57
N ARG A 913 -16.95 -23.76 -25.44
CA ARG A 913 -15.52 -23.56 -25.14
C ARG A 913 -15.17 -22.08 -24.93
N ALA A 914 -15.79 -21.18 -25.69
CA ALA A 914 -15.63 -19.73 -25.50
C ALA A 914 -16.17 -19.30 -24.14
N LEU A 915 -17.37 -19.77 -23.76
CA LEU A 915 -17.99 -19.50 -22.46
C LEU A 915 -17.11 -19.99 -21.31
N ASP A 916 -16.62 -21.23 -21.37
CA ASP A 916 -15.75 -21.81 -20.35
C ASP A 916 -14.49 -20.95 -20.19
N THR A 917 -13.88 -20.53 -21.30
CA THR A 917 -12.70 -19.66 -21.29
C THR A 917 -13.00 -18.28 -20.68
N SER A 918 -14.10 -17.62 -21.06
CA SER A 918 -14.46 -16.31 -20.50
C SER A 918 -14.76 -16.36 -19.01
N ARG A 919 -15.29 -17.48 -18.50
CA ARG A 919 -15.50 -17.69 -17.07
C ARG A 919 -14.18 -17.86 -16.33
N GLU A 920 -13.24 -18.62 -16.90
CA GLU A 920 -11.88 -18.77 -16.34
C GLU A 920 -11.12 -17.43 -16.29
N THR A 921 -11.28 -16.58 -17.31
CA THR A 921 -10.59 -15.29 -17.39
C THR A 921 -11.37 -14.14 -16.75
N GLY A 922 -12.58 -14.38 -16.22
CA GLY A 922 -13.43 -13.34 -15.67
C GLY A 922 -13.93 -12.30 -16.69
N ALA A 923 -13.87 -12.61 -17.99
CA ALA A 923 -14.30 -11.73 -19.08
C ALA A 923 -15.84 -11.69 -19.16
N ARG A 924 -16.46 -10.90 -18.28
CA ARG A 924 -17.92 -10.88 -18.07
C ARG A 924 -18.75 -10.48 -19.30
N GLN A 925 -18.25 -9.56 -20.12
CA GLN A 925 -18.93 -9.19 -21.36
C GLN A 925 -18.88 -10.34 -22.39
N GLY A 926 -17.73 -11.02 -22.51
CA GLY A 926 -17.59 -12.23 -23.31
C GLY A 926 -18.51 -13.36 -22.81
N GLU A 927 -18.57 -13.58 -21.50
CA GLU A 927 -19.50 -14.54 -20.88
C GLU A 927 -20.96 -14.27 -21.30
N ALA A 928 -21.40 -13.01 -21.22
CA ALA A 928 -22.75 -12.62 -21.62
C ALA A 928 -23.03 -12.92 -23.10
N LEU A 929 -22.10 -12.55 -23.98
CA LEU A 929 -22.20 -12.78 -25.42
C LEU A 929 -22.23 -14.28 -25.76
N HIS A 930 -21.34 -15.08 -25.16
CA HIS A 930 -21.26 -16.52 -25.44
C HIS A 930 -22.48 -17.28 -24.93
N LEU A 931 -23.06 -16.86 -23.79
CA LEU A 931 -24.35 -17.37 -23.30
C LEU A 931 -25.47 -17.08 -24.32
N ILE A 932 -25.55 -15.85 -24.83
CA ILE A 932 -26.57 -15.47 -25.83
C ILE A 932 -26.44 -16.30 -27.11
N ASN A 933 -25.21 -16.48 -27.60
CA ASN A 933 -24.93 -17.27 -28.81
C ASN A 933 -25.18 -18.78 -28.61
N LEU A 934 -24.90 -19.33 -27.41
CA LEU A 934 -25.33 -20.69 -27.04
C LEU A 934 -26.85 -20.81 -27.04
N GLY A 935 -27.54 -19.78 -26.54
CA GLY A 935 -28.99 -19.67 -26.59
C GLY A 935 -29.53 -19.81 -28.01
N LEU A 936 -28.97 -19.03 -28.95
CA LEU A 936 -29.30 -19.13 -30.37
C LEU A 936 -29.06 -20.53 -30.95
N ALA A 937 -27.90 -21.13 -30.68
CA ALA A 937 -27.60 -22.49 -31.14
C ALA A 937 -28.62 -23.51 -30.62
N CYS A 938 -29.03 -23.40 -29.35
CA CYS A 938 -30.07 -24.24 -28.76
C CYS A 938 -31.44 -24.03 -29.42
N VAL A 939 -31.82 -22.79 -29.78
CA VAL A 939 -33.05 -22.53 -30.56
C VAL A 939 -33.01 -23.29 -31.88
N LYS A 940 -31.89 -23.24 -32.59
CA LYS A 940 -31.72 -23.88 -33.91
C LYS A 940 -31.66 -25.41 -33.83
N LEU A 941 -31.20 -25.96 -32.71
CA LEU A 941 -31.19 -27.40 -32.42
C LEU A 941 -32.52 -27.93 -31.84
N GLY A 942 -33.48 -27.04 -31.49
CA GLY A 942 -34.77 -27.41 -30.89
C GLY A 942 -34.71 -27.66 -29.37
N GLU A 943 -33.63 -27.26 -28.71
CA GLU A 943 -33.39 -27.43 -27.26
C GLU A 943 -33.95 -26.24 -26.47
N PHE A 944 -35.27 -26.02 -26.56
CA PHE A 944 -35.90 -24.75 -26.15
C PHE A 944 -35.76 -24.39 -24.66
N ASP A 945 -35.77 -25.37 -23.75
CA ASP A 945 -35.58 -25.11 -22.32
C ASP A 945 -34.16 -24.61 -22.02
N GLN A 946 -33.15 -25.16 -22.68
CA GLN A 946 -31.77 -24.69 -22.55
C GLN A 946 -31.60 -23.32 -23.21
N ALA A 947 -32.18 -23.12 -24.39
CA ALA A 947 -32.18 -21.82 -25.07
C ALA A 947 -32.71 -20.71 -24.16
N ARG A 948 -33.87 -20.93 -23.52
CA ARG A 948 -34.49 -19.97 -22.60
C ARG A 948 -33.57 -19.64 -21.42
N ARG A 949 -32.90 -20.65 -20.84
CA ARG A 949 -31.98 -20.45 -19.71
C ARG A 949 -30.74 -19.64 -20.12
N TYR A 950 -30.10 -20.01 -21.22
CA TYR A 950 -28.90 -19.34 -21.71
C TYR A 950 -29.17 -17.90 -22.12
N LEU A 951 -30.23 -17.66 -22.90
CA LEU A 951 -30.65 -16.31 -23.28
C LEU A 951 -30.99 -15.46 -22.04
N ALA A 952 -31.74 -16.00 -21.06
CA ALA A 952 -32.09 -15.24 -19.85
C ALA A 952 -30.86 -14.87 -19.02
N ALA A 953 -29.92 -15.81 -18.86
CA ALA A 953 -28.69 -15.58 -18.12
C ALA A 953 -27.78 -14.55 -18.81
N GLY A 954 -27.54 -14.71 -20.11
CA GLY A 954 -26.68 -13.83 -20.89
C GLY A 954 -27.25 -12.42 -21.00
N THR A 955 -28.53 -12.26 -21.32
CA THR A 955 -29.17 -10.95 -21.45
C THR A 955 -29.20 -10.18 -20.13
N ARG A 956 -29.50 -10.83 -18.99
CA ARG A 956 -29.44 -10.18 -17.67
C ARG A 956 -28.02 -9.76 -17.28
N LEU A 957 -27.02 -10.58 -17.62
CA LEU A 957 -25.63 -10.23 -17.38
C LEU A 957 -25.21 -9.03 -18.25
N ALA A 958 -25.54 -9.05 -19.55
CA ALA A 958 -25.26 -7.94 -20.46
C ALA A 958 -25.90 -6.63 -19.99
N ASP A 959 -27.17 -6.67 -19.57
CA ASP A 959 -27.89 -5.50 -19.05
C ASP A 959 -27.25 -4.94 -17.78
N LYS A 960 -26.93 -5.81 -16.81
CA LYS A 960 -26.22 -5.39 -15.58
C LYS A 960 -24.87 -4.75 -15.88
N LEU A 961 -24.20 -5.15 -16.95
CA LEU A 961 -22.93 -4.59 -17.40
C LEU A 961 -23.06 -3.32 -18.25
N GLY A 962 -24.28 -2.92 -18.62
CA GLY A 962 -24.53 -1.83 -19.56
C GLY A 962 -24.07 -2.14 -21.00
N ALA A 963 -23.90 -3.42 -21.35
CA ALA A 963 -23.48 -3.86 -22.67
C ALA A 963 -24.66 -3.85 -23.65
N HIS A 964 -25.22 -2.67 -23.90
CA HIS A 964 -26.49 -2.50 -24.61
C HIS A 964 -26.60 -3.22 -25.96
N PRO A 965 -25.59 -3.23 -26.86
CA PRO A 965 -25.68 -3.99 -28.10
C PRO A 965 -25.87 -5.50 -27.85
N VAL A 966 -25.13 -6.06 -26.89
CA VAL A 966 -25.23 -7.48 -26.51
C VAL A 966 -26.60 -7.77 -25.87
N THR A 967 -27.12 -6.86 -25.04
CA THR A 967 -28.48 -6.98 -24.48
C THR A 967 -29.53 -7.00 -25.58
N VAL A 968 -29.39 -6.14 -26.60
CA VAL A 968 -30.29 -6.09 -27.77
C VAL A 968 -30.25 -7.41 -28.53
N SER A 969 -29.07 -7.96 -28.85
CA SER A 969 -28.95 -9.29 -29.48
C SER A 969 -29.64 -10.38 -28.66
N GLY A 970 -29.47 -10.37 -27.34
CA GLY A 970 -30.13 -11.32 -26.45
C GLY A 970 -31.66 -11.24 -26.50
N VAL A 971 -32.23 -10.03 -26.54
CA VAL A 971 -33.68 -9.81 -26.70
C VAL A 971 -34.17 -10.23 -28.09
N THR A 972 -33.39 -9.95 -29.14
CA THR A 972 -33.68 -10.39 -30.52
C THR A 972 -33.74 -11.92 -30.62
N TYR A 973 -32.78 -12.64 -30.03
CA TYR A 973 -32.80 -14.11 -30.05
C TYR A 973 -33.92 -14.70 -29.17
N PHE A 974 -34.36 -13.98 -28.13
CA PHE A 974 -35.58 -14.33 -27.40
C PHE A 974 -36.83 -14.20 -28.27
N ALA A 975 -36.94 -13.15 -29.08
CA ALA A 975 -38.03 -13.04 -30.06
C ALA A 975 -38.02 -14.22 -31.04
N LEU A 976 -36.83 -14.67 -31.48
CA LEU A 976 -36.71 -15.87 -32.31
C LEU A 976 -37.19 -17.13 -31.59
N LEU A 977 -36.82 -17.33 -30.31
CA LEU A 977 -37.30 -18.45 -29.51
C LEU A 977 -38.84 -18.46 -29.42
N GLU A 978 -39.45 -17.33 -29.06
CA GLU A 978 -40.92 -17.22 -28.96
C GLU A 978 -41.59 -17.48 -30.31
N TYR A 979 -41.00 -17.01 -31.41
CA TYR A 979 -41.47 -17.31 -32.76
C TYR A 979 -41.46 -18.83 -33.04
N THR A 980 -40.34 -19.50 -32.74
CA THR A 980 -40.20 -20.95 -32.95
C THR A 980 -41.15 -21.79 -32.10
N LEU A 981 -41.55 -21.29 -30.93
CA LEU A 981 -42.55 -21.92 -30.05
C LEU A 981 -44.01 -21.65 -30.48
N GLY A 982 -44.23 -20.82 -31.51
CA GLY A 982 -45.56 -20.46 -32.01
C GLY A 982 -46.20 -19.23 -31.35
N ASN A 983 -45.48 -18.53 -30.47
CA ASN A 983 -45.95 -17.33 -29.78
C ASN A 983 -45.70 -16.07 -30.63
N VAL A 984 -46.27 -16.05 -31.82
CA VAL A 984 -45.88 -15.11 -32.88
C VAL A 984 -46.09 -13.64 -32.47
N VAL A 985 -47.20 -13.30 -31.82
CA VAL A 985 -47.47 -11.90 -31.39
C VAL A 985 -46.43 -11.42 -30.37
N ALA A 986 -46.10 -12.26 -29.38
CA ALA A 986 -45.10 -11.94 -28.37
C ALA A 986 -43.69 -11.79 -28.98
N ALA A 987 -43.37 -12.62 -29.97
CA ALA A 987 -42.12 -12.50 -30.73
C ALA A 987 -42.03 -11.16 -31.48
N MET A 988 -43.10 -10.73 -32.16
CA MET A 988 -43.11 -9.45 -32.86
C MET A 988 -42.98 -8.26 -31.90
N GLU A 989 -43.68 -8.30 -30.76
CA GLU A 989 -43.64 -7.23 -29.76
C GLU A 989 -42.25 -7.12 -29.12
N THR A 990 -41.63 -8.26 -28.80
CA THR A 990 -40.25 -8.32 -28.29
C THR A 990 -39.24 -7.79 -29.32
N LEU A 991 -39.39 -8.17 -30.60
CA LEU A 991 -38.53 -7.67 -31.67
C LEU A 991 -38.74 -6.16 -31.94
N GLY A 992 -39.98 -5.68 -31.86
CA GLY A 992 -40.30 -4.26 -31.98
C GLY A 992 -39.63 -3.41 -30.90
N ALA A 993 -39.59 -3.92 -29.67
CA ALA A 993 -38.88 -3.27 -28.56
C ALA A 993 -37.36 -3.24 -28.79
N ALA A 994 -36.76 -4.35 -29.25
CA ALA A 994 -35.34 -4.41 -29.61
C ALA A 994 -34.98 -3.43 -30.72
N LYS A 995 -35.78 -3.40 -31.80
CA LYS A 995 -35.56 -2.51 -32.95
C LYS A 995 -35.66 -1.02 -32.62
N ASN A 996 -36.44 -0.65 -31.61
CA ASN A 996 -36.56 0.73 -31.16
C ASN A 996 -35.45 1.15 -30.17
N HIS A 997 -34.58 0.24 -29.75
CA HIS A 997 -33.51 0.54 -28.82
C HIS A 997 -32.39 1.35 -29.52
N PRO A 998 -31.81 2.40 -28.89
CA PRO A 998 -30.76 3.23 -29.52
C PRO A 998 -29.47 2.49 -29.90
N ALA A 999 -29.27 1.29 -29.36
CA ALA A 999 -28.11 0.44 -29.64
C ALA A 999 -28.34 -0.56 -30.80
N TRP A 1000 -29.51 -0.51 -31.47
CA TRP A 1000 -29.75 -1.30 -32.68
C TRP A 1000 -28.81 -0.83 -33.81
N ASP A 1001 -28.12 -1.78 -34.44
CA ASP A 1001 -27.08 -1.49 -35.44
C ASP A 1001 -27.24 -2.30 -36.73
N SER A 1002 -26.33 -2.08 -37.69
CA SER A 1002 -26.36 -2.77 -38.99
C SER A 1002 -26.12 -4.28 -38.90
N GLU A 1003 -25.43 -4.74 -37.85
CA GLU A 1003 -25.27 -6.19 -37.61
C GLU A 1003 -26.60 -6.78 -37.14
N SER A 1004 -27.32 -6.07 -36.27
CA SER A 1004 -28.68 -6.45 -35.84
C SER A 1004 -29.64 -6.55 -37.03
N ASP A 1005 -29.52 -5.66 -38.03
CA ASP A 1005 -30.26 -5.77 -39.29
C ASP A 1005 -29.84 -7.00 -40.12
N ARG A 1006 -28.54 -7.30 -40.20
CA ARG A 1006 -28.03 -8.50 -40.89
C ARG A 1006 -28.55 -9.79 -40.24
N GLU A 1007 -28.52 -9.88 -38.93
CA GLU A 1007 -29.08 -11.01 -38.16
C GLU A 1007 -30.58 -11.15 -38.38
N LEU A 1008 -31.29 -10.03 -38.48
CA LEU A 1008 -32.72 -10.02 -38.77
C LEU A 1008 -33.00 -10.66 -40.13
N ASP A 1009 -32.26 -10.26 -41.17
CA ASP A 1009 -32.38 -10.81 -42.52
C ASP A 1009 -32.06 -12.31 -42.58
N VAL A 1010 -31.07 -12.78 -41.81
CA VAL A 1010 -30.63 -14.19 -41.79
C VAL A 1010 -31.61 -15.09 -41.03
N TYR A 1011 -32.11 -14.67 -39.87
CA TYR A 1011 -32.86 -15.56 -38.98
C TYR A 1011 -34.38 -15.45 -39.10
N PHE A 1012 -34.89 -14.35 -39.64
CA PHE A 1012 -36.32 -14.02 -39.64
C PHE A 1012 -36.93 -13.86 -41.04
N THR A 1013 -36.17 -14.18 -42.10
CA THR A 1013 -36.65 -14.23 -43.49
C THR A 1013 -37.92 -15.09 -43.72
N PRO A 1014 -38.19 -16.17 -42.97
CA PRO A 1014 -39.41 -16.97 -43.16
C PRO A 1014 -40.50 -16.67 -42.10
N TRP A 1015 -41.06 -15.46 -42.08
CA TRP A 1015 -42.20 -15.11 -41.21
C TRP A 1015 -43.55 -15.24 -41.93
N LYS A 1016 -44.40 -16.14 -41.42
CA LYS A 1016 -45.70 -16.52 -42.03
C LYS A 1016 -46.91 -15.72 -41.51
N LEU A 1017 -46.76 -14.44 -41.17
CA LEU A 1017 -47.88 -13.55 -40.83
C LEU A 1017 -48.31 -12.68 -42.03
N PRO A 1018 -49.58 -12.24 -42.10
CA PRO A 1018 -49.99 -11.15 -42.98
C PRO A 1018 -49.16 -9.89 -42.70
N PRO A 1019 -48.70 -9.14 -43.73
CA PRO A 1019 -47.83 -7.97 -43.55
C PRO A 1019 -48.36 -6.89 -42.60
N ASP A 1020 -49.69 -6.69 -42.56
CA ASP A 1020 -50.32 -5.67 -41.72
C ASP A 1020 -50.34 -6.06 -40.24
N GLU A 1021 -50.55 -7.34 -39.92
CA GLU A 1021 -50.51 -7.85 -38.53
C GLU A 1021 -49.09 -7.81 -37.97
N LEU A 1022 -48.11 -8.12 -38.82
CA LEU A 1022 -46.69 -8.06 -38.51
C LEU A 1022 -46.25 -6.60 -38.25
N ARG A 1023 -46.69 -5.66 -39.09
CA ARG A 1023 -46.45 -4.22 -38.88
C ARG A 1023 -47.05 -3.73 -37.57
N GLN A 1024 -48.33 -4.04 -37.31
CA GLN A 1024 -49.00 -3.60 -36.08
C GLN A 1024 -48.34 -4.16 -34.80
N ALA A 1025 -47.91 -5.41 -34.82
CA ALA A 1025 -47.27 -6.01 -33.64
C ALA A 1025 -45.86 -5.46 -33.39
N LEU A 1026 -45.08 -5.16 -34.44
CA LEU A 1026 -43.82 -4.43 -34.33
C LEU A 1026 -44.03 -3.00 -33.80
N GLU A 1027 -45.06 -2.30 -34.27
CA GLU A 1027 -45.42 -0.95 -33.79
C GLU A 1027 -45.84 -0.98 -32.31
N ARG A 1028 -46.61 -1.99 -31.88
CA ARG A 1028 -46.93 -2.19 -30.45
C ARG A 1028 -45.68 -2.44 -29.63
N GLY A 1029 -44.78 -3.29 -30.12
CA GLY A 1029 -43.49 -3.57 -29.49
C GLY A 1029 -42.61 -2.34 -29.32
N ALA A 1030 -42.52 -1.50 -30.35
CA ALA A 1030 -41.76 -0.25 -30.32
C ALA A 1030 -42.28 0.75 -29.27
N GLN A 1031 -43.56 0.65 -28.89
CA GLN A 1031 -44.18 1.47 -27.84
C GLN A 1031 -44.00 0.88 -26.43
N LEU A 1032 -43.47 -0.33 -26.28
CA LEU A 1032 -43.19 -0.92 -24.97
C LEU A 1032 -42.01 -0.22 -24.30
N ASP A 1033 -42.11 -0.05 -22.97
CA ASP A 1033 -40.98 0.31 -22.14
C ASP A 1033 -39.91 -0.78 -22.21
N TRP A 1034 -38.65 -0.39 -22.49
CA TRP A 1034 -37.54 -1.33 -22.68
C TRP A 1034 -37.33 -2.23 -21.46
N ASN A 1035 -37.42 -1.68 -20.25
CA ASN A 1035 -37.23 -2.45 -19.02
C ASN A 1035 -38.34 -3.50 -18.85
N SER A 1036 -39.55 -3.16 -19.24
CA SER A 1036 -40.69 -4.09 -19.26
C SER A 1036 -40.51 -5.20 -20.28
N ALA A 1037 -40.06 -4.88 -21.50
CA ALA A 1037 -39.77 -5.88 -22.54
C ALA A 1037 -38.60 -6.81 -22.15
N LEU A 1038 -37.54 -6.24 -21.57
CA LEU A 1038 -36.39 -6.98 -21.03
C LEU A 1038 -36.81 -7.90 -19.87
N ALA A 1039 -37.64 -7.43 -18.94
CA ALA A 1039 -38.16 -8.23 -17.85
C ALA A 1039 -39.00 -9.40 -18.36
N GLN A 1040 -39.86 -9.17 -19.37
CA GLN A 1040 -40.64 -10.23 -20.01
C GLN A 1040 -39.75 -11.28 -20.68
N ALA A 1041 -38.73 -10.86 -21.43
CA ALA A 1041 -37.77 -11.76 -22.06
C ALA A 1041 -37.01 -12.62 -21.02
N THR A 1042 -36.72 -12.06 -19.83
CA THR A 1042 -35.84 -12.68 -18.84
C THR A 1042 -36.56 -13.33 -17.64
N ALA A 1043 -37.90 -13.28 -17.59
CA ALA A 1043 -38.72 -13.71 -16.44
C ALA A 1043 -38.73 -15.22 -16.14
N ALA A 1044 -38.28 -16.08 -17.07
CA ALA A 1044 -38.47 -17.54 -17.00
C ALA A 1044 -37.16 -18.36 -16.87
N GLY A 1045 -36.04 -17.74 -16.53
CA GLY A 1045 -34.76 -18.42 -16.28
C GLY A 1045 -34.30 -18.33 -14.82
N PRO A 1046 -33.61 -19.35 -14.26
CA PRO A 1046 -33.07 -19.32 -12.89
C PRO A 1046 -32.15 -18.12 -12.70
N SER A 1047 -32.00 -17.65 -11.45
CA SER A 1047 -31.18 -16.46 -11.15
C SER A 1047 -29.72 -16.67 -11.54
N THR A 1048 -28.96 -15.61 -11.83
CA THR A 1048 -27.53 -15.71 -12.19
C THR A 1048 -26.70 -16.43 -11.10
N GLN A 1049 -27.18 -16.45 -9.86
CA GLN A 1049 -26.57 -17.18 -8.73
C GLN A 1049 -26.81 -18.70 -8.74
N GLU A 1050 -27.78 -19.21 -9.50
CA GLU A 1050 -28.06 -20.66 -9.61
C GLU A 1050 -27.30 -21.32 -10.77
N ILE A 1051 -26.65 -20.52 -11.63
CA ILE A 1051 -25.85 -20.98 -12.79
C ILE A 1051 -24.33 -20.84 -12.52
N LEU A 1052 -23.95 -19.96 -11.59
CA LEU A 1052 -22.61 -19.89 -10.99
C LEU A 1052 -22.48 -20.97 -9.91
#